data_AF-A0A2H0UN24-F1
#
_entry.id   AF-A0A2H0UN24-F1
#
_cell.length_a   1.000
_cell.length_b   1.000
_cell.length_c   1.000
_cell.angle_alpha   90.00
_cell.angle_beta   90.00
_cell.angle_gamma   90.00
#
_symmetry.space_group_name_H-M   'P 1'
#
loop_
_entity.id
_entity.type
_entity.pdbx_description
1 polymer ?
#
loop_
_entity_poly.entity_id
_entity_poly.type
_entity_poly.pdbx_seq_one_letter_code
_entity_poly.pdbx_strand_id
1 'polypeptide(L)'
;MTKKNVARRASAKKTKVAIAKKATAPQKKTSAFTKAELKKLDTRVNNSFSENAERMMKKRYLAKRANGTQETPAELFHRVSRGLAAIERRYGKSEQEVAKLESDFFSVMANKEFTPAGRTLTNVGAGTPIIASCIVMPVHDTLEDIFQTLKESALLQQAGCGLGFSFSRLRPAGTPTKRTNGMSSGPIEFLRIYNAAFGIIKQQGRHGANMGIMRVDHPDILDFMKSKNKEGDIRNFNISVGITDEFMNAVTKKPNEPWLATFNGKKMKPRKILRAGNGSVLGYEELDITAKEIFDELVEGAWKNGEPGVVNLDEANRTNPLPKLGDIDATNPCVTGDTLIPTEKGLLTIEDIAISYPNGQINIATDARAYDILERNPAKGALATKVKAVCVINTATKVWMSGIKPVYRLVTHSGYELTATADHKILTTEGKVEISKLTQDHKVLIQPGQGVWSTNDRLPFAVSNMVLGKNGREYSNNLPKRWSKELGQVLGWLIGDGWFRDKIKQETIGFTFSKDDQTIMDYLKPILNHWSGYDIQEIERDNGVYHLMYHAKPFNQFFAALGVNPVRADHKSVPQALFTAPKEAVVGFLQGIFSADGTIANDDVKGNRYVRLTAKSEKMLKQIQILLLNLGIKSRIYDRSRAPRETFAYTTKAGENKVYVSGGILFELQINKEGLEKFISQIGFLADKHAGKINSLTNHSYRKQNFLERIKSIEYVGEEKVYDLSEPSTTTFIANGLVISNCGEQFLHHYDVCNLGSINLSAFVEGKKINWTRLRHATRTAVRALDNVIDLYDHPVKKVDERAQANRRIGLGVMGFADMLFKLRAPYNSKEGRDLAEKTMGFVNKEAHKASQDLAKEKGEFANFKDSIFARGKKMRNAALTTVAPTGSISMFTDCSSGIEPEFALSFTKQDKDGEQYQYLNPLLKIALEEAKIDIEGSGIKEELAKTGSIQGLMNLPESLRKTFVVSMDISAEDHVKMQAAFQKYTDNSISKTINFPNSATREDIAEGYIMAWKMKCKGMTFYRDGSRQIEAISIGDKEMKSITSSLDEKQEVVEAKEAPMNLPIDQGKISPRIRPDVVSGRTYKVKTGYGNLYVTINNDESGAPLEVFATLGKSGGYFQEQSEGLCRLISTALRSRIKVEEIIKELKGIRGPMPVMTNRGTILSLPDAIAQVMEEHVSGPSLTSEQAMAPELVQAPVKTNEAGQQTQPIKSRSLADFGMMPQCPDCGGNLVLQEGCMACKNCGFSRCS
;
A
#
# COMPACT_ATOMS: atom_id res chain seq x y z
N MET A 1 15.92 -71.48 -11.12
CA MET A 1 17.00 -70.43 -11.35
C MET A 1 16.37 -69.04 -11.48
N THR A 2 15.90 -68.63 -10.34
CA THR A 2 16.29 -67.63 -9.33
C THR A 2 15.51 -66.33 -9.55
N LYS A 3 14.52 -66.18 -8.58
CA LYS A 3 14.50 -65.56 -7.23
C LYS A 3 15.65 -64.57 -7.05
N LYS A 4 15.48 -63.31 -7.56
CA LYS A 4 16.19 -62.25 -6.79
C LYS A 4 16.03 -60.91 -7.52
N ASN A 5 14.80 -60.29 -7.38
CA ASN A 5 15.01 -58.81 -7.24
C ASN A 5 13.66 -58.09 -7.30
N VAL A 6 12.73 -58.51 -6.39
CA VAL A 6 11.63 -57.57 -6.10
C VAL A 6 11.18 -57.78 -4.65
N ALA A 7 12.18 -57.85 -3.69
CA ALA A 7 11.77 -57.74 -2.26
C ALA A 7 12.82 -56.92 -1.50
N ARG A 8 13.14 -55.65 -1.96
CA ARG A 8 13.74 -54.77 -0.94
C ARG A 8 13.25 -53.33 -1.14
N ARG A 9 11.91 -53.14 -1.28
CA ARG A 9 11.49 -51.73 -1.03
C ARG A 9 10.04 -51.72 -0.54
N ALA A 10 9.73 -52.70 0.32
CA ALA A 10 8.43 -52.56 1.03
C ALA A 10 8.60 -52.98 2.49
N SER A 11 9.76 -52.53 3.17
CA SER A 11 9.80 -52.56 4.65
C SER A 11 10.55 -51.33 5.17
N ALA A 12 10.23 -50.08 4.59
CA ALA A 12 10.65 -48.85 5.31
C ALA A 12 9.47 -47.87 5.37
N LYS A 13 8.24 -48.41 5.53
CA LYS A 13 7.15 -47.44 5.71
C LYS A 13 6.20 -47.94 6.81
N LYS A 14 6.82 -48.61 7.87
CA LYS A 14 6.00 -48.84 9.09
C LYS A 14 6.90 -48.66 10.33
N THR A 15 7.87 -47.63 10.30
CA THR A 15 8.46 -47.12 11.56
C THR A 15 8.46 -45.59 11.52
N LYS A 16 7.39 -44.95 11.06
CA LYS A 16 7.40 -43.48 11.26
C LYS A 16 5.99 -43.02 11.67
N VAL A 17 5.34 -43.87 12.49
CA VAL A 17 4.11 -43.35 13.14
C VAL A 17 4.01 -43.98 14.53
N ALA A 18 5.17 -44.18 15.24
CA ALA A 18 5.10 -44.45 16.70
C ALA A 18 6.26 -43.75 17.41
N ILE A 19 6.71 -42.54 16.87
CA ILE A 19 7.61 -41.74 17.72
C ILE A 19 7.00 -40.35 17.90
N ALA A 20 5.67 -40.21 17.80
CA ALA A 20 5.08 -38.90 18.17
C ALA A 20 3.90 -39.11 19.12
N LYS A 21 4.00 -40.16 20.03
CA LYS A 21 3.00 -40.16 21.14
C LYS A 21 3.65 -40.73 22.40
N LYS A 22 4.93 -40.39 22.74
CA LYS A 22 5.36 -40.61 24.14
C LYS A 22 6.22 -39.43 24.60
N ALA A 23 5.80 -38.17 24.39
CA ALA A 23 6.49 -37.12 25.17
C ALA A 23 5.52 -36.51 26.18
N THR A 24 4.79 -37.28 26.93
CA THR A 24 4.27 -36.65 28.16
C THR A 24 4.70 -37.50 29.37
N ALA A 25 6.03 -37.50 29.67
CA ALA A 25 6.35 -37.90 31.06
C ALA A 25 7.10 -36.78 31.77
N PRO A 26 6.75 -36.36 33.04
CA PRO A 26 7.25 -35.25 33.86
C PRO A 26 8.76 -35.31 34.04
N GLN A 27 9.59 -34.60 33.23
CA GLN A 27 11.00 -34.14 33.23
C GLN A 27 11.49 -33.86 34.66
N LYS A 28 12.07 -34.78 35.42
CA LYS A 28 13.04 -34.68 36.54
C LYS A 28 14.16 -33.68 36.23
N LYS A 29 14.07 -32.39 36.81
CA LYS A 29 14.71 -31.17 37.34
C LYS A 29 16.25 -31.29 37.35
N THR A 30 16.83 -30.98 36.22
CA THR A 30 18.28 -30.70 36.22
C THR A 30 18.51 -29.19 36.18
N SER A 31 17.93 -28.35 37.11
CA SER A 31 18.45 -26.96 37.13
C SER A 31 19.43 -26.79 38.29
N ALA A 32 20.82 -26.55 38.12
CA ALA A 32 21.95 -26.11 38.97
C ALA A 32 21.50 -25.04 39.98
N PHE A 33 20.16 -24.59 40.02
CA PHE A 33 19.63 -23.60 40.99
C PHE A 33 18.42 -24.17 41.73
N THR A 34 18.49 -24.16 43.08
CA THR A 34 17.27 -24.51 43.84
C THR A 34 16.07 -23.65 43.38
N LYS A 35 14.83 -24.16 43.31
CA LYS A 35 13.60 -23.43 42.92
C LYS A 35 13.54 -22.05 43.57
N ALA A 36 14.11 -21.95 44.76
CA ALA A 36 14.13 -20.64 45.47
C ALA A 36 15.18 -19.71 44.86
N GLU A 37 16.27 -20.16 44.39
CA GLU A 37 17.33 -19.36 43.74
C GLU A 37 16.93 -18.91 42.34
N LEU A 38 16.16 -19.66 41.63
CA LEU A 38 15.66 -19.30 40.28
C LEU A 38 14.57 -18.23 40.38
N LYS A 39 13.80 -18.34 41.43
CA LYS A 39 12.76 -17.32 41.61
C LYS A 39 13.40 -15.96 41.96
N LYS A 40 14.42 -16.02 42.78
CA LYS A 40 15.12 -14.76 43.11
C LYS A 40 15.80 -14.17 41.87
N LEU A 41 16.41 -14.95 41.07
CA LEU A 41 17.04 -14.49 39.82
C LEU A 41 16.00 -13.91 38.85
N ASP A 42 14.85 -14.60 38.75
CA ASP A 42 13.80 -14.11 37.83
C ASP A 42 13.24 -12.76 38.31
N THR A 43 13.16 -12.69 39.62
CA THR A 43 12.64 -11.41 40.14
C THR A 43 13.65 -10.28 39.90
N ARG A 44 14.88 -10.58 40.06
CA ARG A 44 15.92 -9.55 39.78
C ARG A 44 15.89 -9.13 38.31
N VAL A 45 15.79 -10.08 37.42
CA VAL A 45 15.78 -9.75 35.97
C VAL A 45 14.52 -8.92 35.65
N ASN A 46 13.43 -9.33 36.13
CA ASN A 46 12.17 -8.63 35.77
C ASN A 46 12.17 -7.21 36.32
N ASN A 47 12.94 -6.98 37.42
CA ASN A 47 12.90 -5.62 38.02
C ASN A 47 13.99 -4.73 37.43
N SER A 48 14.85 -5.35 36.57
CA SER A 48 15.99 -4.57 36.06
C SER A 48 15.58 -3.75 34.82
N PHE A 49 14.36 -3.84 34.31
CA PHE A 49 13.98 -3.13 33.08
C PHE A 49 13.13 -1.90 33.44
N SER A 50 13.41 -0.76 32.64
CA SER A 50 12.61 0.45 32.85
C SER A 50 11.14 0.26 32.42
N GLU A 51 10.34 1.10 32.89
CA GLU A 51 8.89 1.00 32.53
C GLU A 51 8.71 1.06 31.00
N ASN A 52 9.54 1.96 30.40
CA ASN A 52 9.45 2.06 28.93
C ASN A 52 9.87 0.77 28.24
N ALA A 53 10.94 0.13 28.71
CA ALA A 53 11.43 -1.14 28.10
C ALA A 53 10.42 -2.26 28.32
N GLU A 54 9.78 -2.26 29.46
CA GLU A 54 8.78 -3.32 29.72
C GLU A 54 7.54 -3.13 28.84
N ARG A 55 7.17 -1.91 28.72
CA ARG A 55 6.00 -1.65 27.85
C ARG A 55 6.30 -2.07 26.41
N MET A 56 7.48 -1.86 25.95
CA MET A 56 7.86 -2.25 24.57
C MET A 56 7.94 -3.77 24.43
N MET A 57 8.50 -4.45 25.45
CA MET A 57 8.63 -5.93 25.38
C MET A 57 7.25 -6.59 25.40
N LYS A 58 6.38 -6.02 26.14
CA LYS A 58 5.02 -6.62 26.21
C LYS A 58 4.31 -6.50 24.87
N LYS A 59 4.68 -5.49 24.26
CA LYS A 59 3.97 -5.23 22.99
C LYS A 59 4.56 -6.08 21.85
N ARG A 60 5.87 -6.42 21.95
CA ARG A 60 6.46 -6.93 20.69
C ARG A 60 7.09 -8.30 20.94
N TYR A 61 7.52 -8.64 22.20
CA TYR A 61 8.42 -9.82 22.28
C TYR A 61 7.86 -10.86 23.27
N LEU A 62 7.01 -10.41 24.25
CA LEU A 62 6.59 -11.39 25.26
C LEU A 62 5.41 -12.22 24.73
N ALA A 63 5.65 -13.56 24.78
CA ALA A 63 4.62 -14.47 24.21
C ALA A 63 3.37 -14.51 25.12
N LYS A 64 2.28 -14.57 24.43
CA LYS A 64 1.02 -14.68 25.22
C LYS A 64 0.68 -16.15 25.47
N ARG A 65 0.27 -16.33 26.73
CA ARG A 65 -0.13 -17.73 27.07
C ARG A 65 -1.61 -17.93 26.77
N ALA A 66 -2.00 -19.23 26.73
CA ALA A 66 -3.40 -19.58 26.39
C ALA A 66 -4.38 -18.99 27.40
N ASN A 67 -3.89 -18.71 28.60
CA ASN A 67 -4.78 -18.21 29.66
C ASN A 67 -4.81 -16.68 29.69
N GLY A 68 -4.16 -16.09 28.63
CA GLY A 68 -4.35 -14.63 28.46
C GLY A 68 -3.24 -13.85 29.19
N THR A 69 -2.38 -14.55 29.98
CA THR A 69 -1.23 -13.87 30.61
C THR A 69 -0.02 -13.87 29.66
N GLN A 70 0.85 -12.87 29.86
CA GLN A 70 2.03 -12.78 28.97
C GLN A 70 3.30 -13.16 29.73
N GLU A 71 4.21 -13.61 28.90
CA GLU A 71 5.50 -13.97 29.52
C GLU A 71 6.13 -12.74 30.20
N THR A 72 6.83 -13.08 31.30
CA THR A 72 7.70 -12.02 31.82
C THR A 72 9.03 -11.97 31.07
N PRO A 73 9.80 -10.88 31.26
CA PRO A 73 11.10 -10.82 30.59
C PRO A 73 11.98 -12.04 30.93
N ALA A 74 12.03 -12.41 32.14
CA ALA A 74 12.85 -13.60 32.49
C ALA A 74 12.35 -14.85 31.76
N GLU A 75 11.06 -14.96 31.67
CA GLU A 75 10.51 -16.15 30.96
C GLU A 75 10.88 -16.10 29.47
N LEU A 76 10.81 -14.94 28.89
CA LEU A 76 11.23 -14.83 27.48
C LEU A 76 12.68 -15.30 27.30
N PHE A 77 13.55 -14.92 28.18
CA PHE A 77 14.97 -15.29 28.01
C PHE A 77 15.16 -16.78 28.29
N HIS A 78 14.37 -17.31 29.17
CA HIS A 78 14.47 -18.78 29.34
C HIS A 78 14.02 -19.51 28.07
N ARG A 79 12.97 -19.02 27.52
CA ARG A 79 12.45 -19.71 26.30
C ARG A 79 13.48 -19.65 25.17
N VAL A 80 13.97 -18.52 24.97
CA VAL A 80 14.89 -18.36 23.83
C VAL A 80 16.20 -19.12 24.12
N SER A 81 16.70 -19.09 25.34
CA SER A 81 17.94 -19.81 25.68
C SER A 81 17.76 -21.33 25.56
N ARG A 82 16.64 -21.76 25.98
CA ARG A 82 16.37 -23.22 25.87
C ARG A 82 16.28 -23.66 24.40
N GLY A 83 15.57 -22.85 23.64
CA GLY A 83 15.41 -23.20 22.20
C GLY A 83 16.77 -23.23 21.48
N LEU A 84 17.60 -22.29 21.82
CA LEU A 84 18.90 -22.23 21.10
C LEU A 84 19.83 -23.32 21.62
N ALA A 85 19.78 -23.64 22.87
CA ALA A 85 20.70 -24.66 23.44
C ALA A 85 20.28 -26.07 22.98
N ALA A 86 18.98 -26.25 22.71
CA ALA A 86 18.49 -27.59 22.32
C ALA A 86 19.11 -28.06 21.01
N ILE A 87 19.61 -27.10 20.22
CA ILE A 87 20.20 -27.45 18.91
C ILE A 87 21.51 -28.21 19.10
N GLU A 88 22.08 -28.03 20.20
CA GLU A 88 23.41 -28.62 20.46
C GLU A 88 23.32 -30.14 20.59
N ARG A 89 22.12 -30.64 20.74
CA ARG A 89 21.97 -32.12 20.79
C ARG A 89 22.27 -32.75 19.43
N ARG A 90 21.99 -31.93 18.44
CA ARG A 90 22.22 -32.47 17.07
C ARG A 90 23.72 -32.66 16.82
N TYR A 91 24.48 -32.07 17.75
CA TYR A 91 25.95 -32.19 17.50
C TYR A 91 26.61 -33.02 18.59
N GLY A 92 25.78 -33.84 19.34
CA GLY A 92 26.33 -34.92 20.19
C GLY A 92 26.61 -34.41 21.61
N LYS A 93 26.13 -33.10 21.98
CA LYS A 93 26.40 -32.63 23.34
C LYS A 93 25.47 -33.31 24.36
N SER A 94 26.09 -33.63 25.59
CA SER A 94 25.29 -34.28 26.66
C SER A 94 24.26 -33.31 27.26
N GLU A 95 23.31 -33.79 27.97
CA GLU A 95 22.26 -32.93 28.57
C GLU A 95 22.88 -31.93 29.56
N GLN A 96 23.99 -32.40 30.19
CA GLN A 96 24.65 -31.45 31.11
C GLN A 96 25.28 -30.29 30.35
N GLU A 97 25.89 -30.56 29.24
CA GLU A 97 26.51 -29.49 28.41
C GLU A 97 25.43 -28.57 27.82
N VAL A 98 24.31 -29.18 27.38
CA VAL A 98 23.21 -28.36 26.83
C VAL A 98 22.65 -27.45 27.92
N ALA A 99 22.59 -27.95 29.12
CA ALA A 99 22.05 -27.13 30.23
C ALA A 99 23.03 -25.98 30.55
N LYS A 100 24.32 -26.29 30.52
CA LYS A 100 25.30 -25.21 30.74
C LYS A 100 25.20 -24.11 29.67
N LEU A 101 25.04 -24.47 28.43
CA LEU A 101 24.92 -23.46 27.35
C LEU A 101 23.61 -22.67 27.49
N GLU A 102 22.59 -23.44 27.84
CA GLU A 102 21.33 -22.70 28.09
C GLU A 102 21.53 -21.63 29.15
N SER A 103 22.30 -22.01 30.20
CA SER A 103 22.54 -21.03 31.28
C SER A 103 23.40 -19.86 30.76
N ASP A 104 24.36 -20.18 29.95
CA ASP A 104 25.21 -19.10 29.41
C ASP A 104 24.39 -18.14 28.53
N PHE A 105 23.50 -18.75 27.62
CA PHE A 105 22.67 -17.86 26.77
C PHE A 105 21.76 -17.00 27.64
N PHE A 106 21.21 -17.58 28.64
CA PHE A 106 20.28 -16.83 29.52
C PHE A 106 21.03 -15.71 30.24
N SER A 107 22.22 -16.06 30.73
CA SER A 107 22.96 -15.09 31.57
C SER A 107 23.29 -13.83 30.76
N VAL A 108 23.83 -14.00 29.55
CA VAL A 108 24.25 -12.79 28.79
C VAL A 108 23.02 -11.97 28.39
N MET A 109 21.79 -12.56 28.14
CA MET A 109 20.58 -11.77 27.80
C MET A 109 19.98 -11.15 29.06
N ALA A 110 20.05 -11.91 30.14
CA ALA A 110 19.41 -11.40 31.38
C ALA A 110 20.21 -10.21 31.92
N ASN A 111 21.49 -10.20 31.59
CA ASN A 111 22.30 -9.07 32.08
C ASN A 111 22.35 -7.95 31.04
N LYS A 112 21.57 -8.08 29.99
CA LYS A 112 21.43 -7.08 28.90
C LYS A 112 22.76 -6.89 28.16
N GLU A 113 23.56 -7.95 28.20
CA GLU A 113 24.89 -7.86 27.55
C GLU A 113 24.79 -8.20 26.06
N PHE A 114 23.80 -9.03 25.71
CA PHE A 114 23.61 -9.43 24.30
C PHE A 114 22.14 -9.77 24.06
N THR A 115 21.75 -9.37 22.83
CA THR A 115 20.39 -9.85 22.42
C THR A 115 20.42 -10.18 20.92
N PRO A 116 19.81 -11.41 20.59
CA PRO A 116 19.62 -11.63 19.15
C PRO A 116 18.58 -10.67 18.55
N ALA A 117 18.50 -10.69 17.28
CA ALA A 117 17.55 -9.77 16.62
C ALA A 117 16.10 -10.07 17.03
N GLY A 118 15.26 -9.11 16.87
CA GLY A 118 13.86 -9.14 17.35
C GLY A 118 13.13 -10.43 16.92
N ARG A 119 13.43 -10.92 15.75
CA ARG A 119 12.67 -12.09 15.28
C ARG A 119 13.14 -13.37 15.96
N THR A 120 14.37 -13.37 16.15
CA THR A 120 14.84 -14.53 16.93
C THR A 120 14.21 -14.53 18.34
N LEU A 121 14.04 -13.36 18.88
CA LEU A 121 13.49 -13.26 20.24
C LEU A 121 12.00 -13.65 20.24
N THR A 122 11.38 -13.38 19.16
CA THR A 122 9.91 -13.60 19.15
C THR A 122 9.60 -15.06 18.79
N ASN A 123 10.53 -15.74 18.05
CA ASN A 123 10.02 -16.98 17.41
C ASN A 123 10.73 -18.21 17.99
N VAL A 124 11.84 -18.06 18.58
CA VAL A 124 12.51 -19.28 19.08
C VAL A 124 11.68 -19.86 20.24
N GLY A 125 11.27 -21.14 20.08
CA GLY A 125 10.60 -21.85 21.19
C GLY A 125 9.12 -21.44 21.30
N ALA A 126 8.64 -20.67 20.20
CA ALA A 126 7.24 -20.18 20.29
C ALA A 126 6.38 -20.87 19.23
N GLY A 127 6.97 -21.93 18.41
CA GLY A 127 6.13 -22.75 17.50
C GLY A 127 5.93 -22.04 16.16
N THR A 128 6.72 -20.86 15.87
CA THR A 128 6.71 -20.18 14.56
C THR A 128 8.09 -20.31 13.91
N PRO A 129 7.96 -20.38 12.46
CA PRO A 129 9.24 -20.58 11.77
C PRO A 129 10.22 -19.42 12.02
N ILE A 130 11.47 -19.83 12.16
CA ILE A 130 12.54 -18.81 12.32
C ILE A 130 13.15 -18.51 10.94
N ILE A 131 13.13 -17.20 10.56
CA ILE A 131 13.65 -16.79 9.23
C ILE A 131 14.66 -15.66 9.45
N ALA A 132 15.47 -15.43 8.41
CA ALA A 132 16.43 -14.33 8.53
C ALA A 132 15.75 -12.99 8.24
N SER A 133 16.34 -11.92 8.75
CA SER A 133 15.73 -10.56 8.66
C SER A 133 16.07 -9.91 7.31
N CYS A 134 17.29 -10.21 6.68
CA CYS A 134 17.65 -9.55 5.41
C CYS A 134 18.21 -10.59 4.42
N ILE A 135 17.80 -10.33 3.10
CA ILE A 135 18.28 -11.29 2.07
C ILE A 135 18.56 -10.48 0.79
N VAL A 136 19.76 -10.93 0.00
CA VAL A 136 20.02 -10.27 -1.30
C VAL A 136 19.71 -11.27 -2.43
N MET A 137 18.89 -10.66 -3.34
CA MET A 137 18.43 -11.54 -4.43
C MET A 137 19.13 -11.16 -5.75
N PRO A 138 19.45 -12.20 -6.61
CA PRO A 138 20.09 -11.91 -7.89
C PRO A 138 19.09 -11.48 -8.97
N VAL A 139 19.59 -10.34 -9.74
CA VAL A 139 18.79 -10.03 -10.95
C VAL A 139 19.67 -10.25 -12.19
N HIS A 140 19.39 -11.42 -12.99
CA HIS A 140 20.19 -11.72 -14.20
C HIS A 140 19.49 -11.18 -15.46
N ASP A 141 20.24 -10.86 -16.44
CA ASP A 141 19.79 -10.07 -17.62
C ASP A 141 19.10 -10.97 -18.64
N THR A 142 18.03 -11.71 -18.07
CA THR A 142 17.04 -12.37 -18.93
C THR A 142 15.64 -12.14 -18.34
N LEU A 143 14.83 -11.99 -19.09
CA LEU A 143 13.46 -11.73 -18.58
C LEU A 143 13.00 -12.86 -17.64
N GLU A 144 13.27 -14.27 -17.99
CA GLU A 144 12.89 -15.39 -17.09
C GLU A 144 13.51 -15.22 -15.70
N ASP A 145 14.83 -14.93 -15.75
CA ASP A 145 15.53 -14.81 -14.44
C ASP A 145 15.05 -13.56 -13.69
N ILE A 146 14.86 -12.44 -14.36
CA ILE A 146 14.37 -11.21 -13.72
C ILE A 146 13.02 -11.46 -13.02
N PHE A 147 12.28 -12.23 -13.41
CA PHE A 147 10.93 -12.44 -12.84
C PHE A 147 10.95 -13.65 -11.89
N GLN A 148 11.83 -14.68 -12.24
CA GLN A 148 11.99 -15.72 -11.20
C GLN A 148 12.48 -15.10 -9.88
N THR A 149 13.56 -14.22 -9.94
CA THR A 149 14.05 -13.50 -8.75
C THR A 149 12.93 -12.68 -8.11
N LEU A 150 12.10 -12.05 -8.84
CA LEU A 150 10.93 -11.33 -8.30
C LEU A 150 9.98 -12.27 -7.59
N LYS A 151 9.71 -13.51 -8.12
CA LYS A 151 8.87 -14.55 -7.46
C LYS A 151 9.47 -14.97 -6.11
N GLU A 152 10.60 -15.37 -6.15
CA GLU A 152 11.26 -15.84 -4.91
C GLU A 152 11.32 -14.71 -3.88
N SER A 153 11.68 -13.49 -4.32
CA SER A 153 11.78 -12.32 -3.41
C SER A 153 10.42 -11.98 -2.79
N ALA A 154 9.39 -12.30 -3.42
CA ALA A 154 8.04 -12.11 -2.87
C ALA A 154 7.73 -13.14 -1.78
N LEU A 155 8.14 -14.43 -1.92
CA LEU A 155 7.93 -15.45 -0.87
C LEU A 155 8.73 -15.12 0.39
N LEU A 156 9.90 -14.72 0.23
CA LEU A 156 10.80 -14.37 1.35
C LEU A 156 10.29 -13.13 2.08
N GLN A 157 9.87 -12.13 1.45
CA GLN A 157 9.28 -10.93 2.08
C GLN A 157 7.99 -11.27 2.85
N GLN A 158 7.17 -12.30 2.29
CA GLN A 158 6.01 -12.85 3.04
C GLN A 158 6.45 -13.46 4.37
N ALA A 159 7.40 -13.96 4.38
CA ALA A 159 7.88 -14.62 5.63
C ALA A 159 8.52 -13.59 6.56
N GLY A 160 8.62 -12.28 6.04
CA GLY A 160 9.06 -11.20 6.98
C GLY A 160 10.52 -10.82 6.75
N CYS A 161 11.09 -11.17 5.43
CA CYS A 161 12.53 -10.85 5.20
C CYS A 161 12.64 -9.49 4.50
N GLY A 162 13.64 -8.62 4.90
CA GLY A 162 14.11 -7.49 4.08
C GLY A 162 14.95 -7.94 2.88
N LEU A 163 14.87 -7.12 1.66
CA LEU A 163 15.52 -7.68 0.47
C LEU A 163 16.36 -6.60 -0.21
N GLY A 164 17.55 -6.99 -0.75
CA GLY A 164 18.43 -6.15 -1.56
C GLY A 164 18.62 -6.67 -2.97
N PHE A 165 18.71 -5.55 -3.93
CA PHE A 165 18.91 -5.94 -5.34
C PHE A 165 20.05 -5.12 -5.95
N SER A 166 20.73 -5.84 -6.95
CA SER A 166 21.65 -5.07 -7.83
C SER A 166 21.11 -5.07 -9.27
N PHE A 167 21.10 -3.80 -9.79
CA PHE A 167 20.56 -3.75 -11.16
C PHE A 167 21.68 -3.48 -12.15
N SER A 168 22.79 -3.68 -11.84
CA SER A 168 23.95 -3.32 -12.68
C SER A 168 24.14 -4.32 -13.81
N ARG A 169 23.50 -5.53 -13.66
CA ARG A 169 23.77 -6.58 -14.68
C ARG A 169 22.78 -6.47 -15.84
N LEU A 170 21.91 -5.53 -15.61
CA LEU A 170 20.96 -5.42 -16.73
C LEU A 170 21.54 -4.50 -17.83
N ARG A 171 21.24 -5.06 -19.05
CA ARG A 171 21.84 -4.31 -20.18
C ARG A 171 21.22 -2.93 -20.30
N PRO A 172 22.01 -1.85 -20.87
CA PRO A 172 21.55 -0.46 -20.96
C PRO A 172 20.40 -0.29 -21.95
N ALA A 173 19.73 0.77 -21.70
CA ALA A 173 18.58 1.05 -22.59
C ALA A 173 19.06 1.25 -24.03
N GLY A 174 18.19 0.73 -24.99
CA GLY A 174 18.49 0.91 -26.43
C GLY A 174 19.38 -0.20 -26.98
N THR A 175 19.74 -1.26 -26.06
CA THR A 175 20.51 -2.42 -26.55
C THR A 175 19.60 -3.39 -27.34
N PRO A 176 20.00 -3.84 -28.58
CA PRO A 176 19.15 -4.72 -29.40
C PRO A 176 18.95 -6.09 -28.73
N THR A 177 17.68 -6.59 -28.88
CA THR A 177 17.37 -7.93 -28.33
C THR A 177 17.24 -8.94 -29.47
N LYS A 178 17.83 -10.15 -29.32
CA LYS A 178 18.04 -11.14 -30.41
C LYS A 178 16.72 -11.82 -30.78
N ARG A 179 15.79 -12.03 -29.83
CA ARG A 179 14.59 -12.85 -30.09
C ARG A 179 13.44 -11.97 -30.58
N THR A 180 13.45 -10.60 -30.20
CA THR A 180 12.26 -9.78 -30.55
C THR A 180 12.66 -8.68 -31.53
N ASN A 181 13.98 -8.81 -32.01
CA ASN A 181 14.51 -7.78 -32.93
C ASN A 181 14.10 -6.37 -32.49
N GLY A 182 13.95 -6.16 -31.12
CA GLY A 182 13.60 -4.85 -30.53
C GLY A 182 14.78 -4.30 -29.69
N MET A 183 14.51 -3.20 -28.90
CA MET A 183 15.58 -2.59 -28.08
C MET A 183 15.24 -2.72 -26.59
N SER A 184 16.40 -2.83 -25.79
CA SER A 184 16.20 -3.00 -24.34
C SER A 184 15.71 -1.68 -23.73
N SER A 185 15.09 -1.86 -22.60
CA SER A 185 14.51 -0.68 -21.92
C SER A 185 15.42 -0.19 -20.79
N GLY A 186 16.45 -1.04 -20.55
CA GLY A 186 17.45 -0.61 -19.55
C GLY A 186 17.04 -1.00 -18.13
N PRO A 187 17.98 -0.85 -17.11
CA PRO A 187 17.86 -1.35 -15.73
C PRO A 187 16.87 -0.51 -14.91
N ILE A 188 16.64 0.76 -15.17
CA ILE A 188 15.77 1.59 -14.29
C ILE A 188 14.31 1.23 -14.54
N GLU A 189 14.08 0.62 -15.66
CA GLU A 189 12.71 0.18 -15.97
C GLU A 189 12.35 -1.10 -15.20
N PHE A 190 13.35 -1.91 -15.02
CA PHE A 190 13.06 -3.14 -14.25
C PHE A 190 13.05 -2.83 -12.75
N LEU A 191 14.09 -1.88 -12.25
CA LEU A 191 13.98 -1.39 -10.85
C LEU A 191 12.58 -0.84 -10.57
N ARG A 192 11.93 -0.27 -11.54
CA ARG A 192 10.57 0.27 -11.38
C ARG A 192 9.52 -0.86 -11.33
N ILE A 193 9.92 -2.01 -12.02
CA ILE A 193 9.09 -3.21 -12.01
C ILE A 193 9.15 -3.87 -10.61
N TYR A 194 10.42 -4.07 -10.10
CA TYR A 194 10.60 -4.63 -8.75
C TYR A 194 9.97 -3.71 -7.70
N ASN A 195 10.19 -2.30 -7.74
CA ASN A 195 9.59 -1.35 -6.80
C ASN A 195 8.06 -1.44 -6.76
N ALA A 196 7.50 -1.82 -8.03
CA ALA A 196 6.06 -2.00 -8.20
C ALA A 196 5.63 -3.35 -7.59
N ALA A 197 6.51 -4.47 -7.66
CA ALA A 197 6.22 -5.81 -7.14
C ALA A 197 6.29 -5.83 -5.60
N PHE A 198 7.29 -5.23 -4.81
CA PHE A 198 7.57 -5.31 -3.35
C PHE A 198 6.70 -4.34 -2.57
N GLY A 199 6.07 -3.31 -3.18
CA GLY A 199 5.09 -2.37 -2.54
C GLY A 199 3.76 -3.02 -2.26
N ILE A 200 3.67 -4.55 -2.86
CA ILE A 200 2.41 -5.38 -2.71
C ILE A 200 2.69 -6.46 -1.67
N ILE A 201 3.83 -6.91 -1.00
CA ILE A 201 4.14 -8.07 -0.13
C ILE A 201 4.39 -7.52 1.28
N LYS A 202 3.39 -7.92 2.84
CA LYS A 202 3.57 -7.48 4.23
C LYS A 202 3.50 -8.66 5.21
N GLN A 203 4.21 -8.63 6.61
CA GLN A 203 4.19 -9.63 7.69
C GLN A 203 3.89 -8.95 9.02
N GLN A 204 2.72 -9.34 9.86
CA GLN A 204 2.44 -8.90 11.25
C GLN A 204 2.41 -7.37 11.34
N GLY A 205 2.02 -6.73 10.10
CA GLY A 205 1.74 -5.27 10.25
C GLY A 205 2.97 -4.42 9.87
N ARG A 206 4.13 -5.10 9.11
CA ARG A 206 5.31 -4.34 8.67
C ARG A 206 5.58 -4.58 7.18
N HIS A 207 5.88 -3.48 6.22
CA HIS A 207 6.41 -3.61 4.85
C HIS A 207 7.85 -4.06 4.86
N GLY A 208 8.10 -4.94 3.83
CA GLY A 208 9.49 -5.42 3.67
C GLY A 208 10.43 -4.30 3.21
N ALA A 209 11.55 -4.05 3.86
CA ALA A 209 12.64 -3.08 3.56
C ALA A 209 13.52 -3.59 2.40
N ASN A 210 13.50 -2.60 1.11
CA ASN A 210 14.28 -3.05 -0.05
C ASN A 210 15.37 -2.05 -0.41
N MET A 211 16.44 -2.58 -0.91
CA MET A 211 17.57 -1.76 -1.37
C MET A 211 17.93 -2.07 -2.82
N GLY A 212 17.95 -0.85 -3.63
CA GLY A 212 18.44 -1.00 -5.02
C GLY A 212 19.83 -0.35 -5.16
N ILE A 213 20.69 -1.13 -5.92
CA ILE A 213 22.07 -0.59 -6.09
C ILE A 213 22.42 -0.67 -7.58
N MET A 214 23.04 0.48 -8.03
CA MET A 214 23.59 0.40 -9.39
C MET A 214 25.04 0.95 -9.38
N ARG A 215 25.87 0.26 -10.25
CA ARG A 215 27.28 0.68 -10.28
C ARG A 215 27.43 2.00 -11.02
N VAL A 216 28.38 2.72 -10.51
CA VAL A 216 28.55 4.09 -11.04
C VAL A 216 29.01 4.02 -12.51
N ASP A 217 29.59 2.87 -12.94
CA ASP A 217 30.13 2.85 -14.32
C ASP A 217 29.14 2.19 -15.29
N HIS A 218 27.88 2.09 -14.77
CA HIS A 218 26.84 1.69 -15.74
C HIS A 218 26.48 2.86 -16.65
N PRO A 219 26.26 2.57 -18.03
CA PRO A 219 26.04 3.65 -19.00
C PRO A 219 24.75 4.43 -18.71
N ASP A 220 23.86 3.79 -17.84
CA ASP A 220 22.59 4.53 -17.57
C ASP A 220 22.59 5.04 -16.13
N ILE A 221 23.78 5.32 -15.57
CA ILE A 221 23.88 5.63 -14.11
C ILE A 221 23.27 7.01 -13.86
N LEU A 222 23.32 7.90 -14.73
CA LEU A 222 22.76 9.23 -14.45
C LEU A 222 21.23 9.15 -14.35
N ASP A 223 20.72 8.10 -15.08
CA ASP A 223 19.27 7.90 -14.98
C ASP A 223 18.88 7.28 -13.64
N PHE A 224 19.85 6.48 -13.17
CA PHE A 224 19.57 5.85 -11.87
C PHE A 224 19.66 6.89 -10.75
N MET A 225 20.67 7.91 -10.73
CA MET A 225 20.89 8.89 -9.64
C MET A 225 19.74 9.89 -9.59
N LYS A 226 19.10 9.89 -10.76
CA LYS A 226 18.07 10.94 -10.80
C LYS A 226 16.68 10.32 -10.64
N SER A 227 16.76 8.99 -10.26
CA SER A 227 15.50 8.23 -10.33
C SER A 227 14.61 8.56 -9.12
N LYS A 228 15.45 9.47 -8.11
CA LYS A 228 14.59 9.86 -6.98
C LYS A 228 14.62 11.39 -6.82
N ASN A 229 15.05 12.11 -7.98
CA ASN A 229 15.08 13.59 -7.89
C ASN A 229 13.67 14.18 -7.78
N LYS A 230 12.79 13.16 -8.40
CA LYS A 230 11.39 13.59 -8.14
C LYS A 230 10.78 12.75 -6.99
N GLU A 231 10.64 13.61 -5.64
CA GLU A 231 10.19 12.90 -4.42
C GLU A 231 8.95 12.03 -4.72
N GLY A 232 9.15 10.47 -4.60
CA GLY A 232 7.90 9.68 -4.74
C GLY A 232 7.98 8.73 -5.95
N ASP A 233 9.06 8.83 -7.05
CA ASP A 233 9.24 8.00 -8.26
C ASP A 233 9.73 6.59 -7.90
N ILE A 234 10.53 6.41 -6.81
CA ILE A 234 10.99 5.12 -6.29
C ILE A 234 10.91 5.14 -4.77
N ARG A 235 9.76 4.50 -3.91
CA ARG A 235 9.49 4.71 -2.52
C ARG A 235 9.77 3.45 -1.71
N ASN A 236 9.88 2.23 -2.48
CA ASN A 236 10.01 0.97 -1.73
C ASN A 236 11.46 0.50 -1.75
N PHE A 237 12.23 1.46 -2.38
CA PHE A 237 13.67 1.12 -2.40
C PHE A 237 14.46 2.31 -1.84
N ASN A 238 15.27 2.02 -0.86
CA ASN A 238 16.46 2.90 -0.79
C ASN A 238 17.41 2.66 -1.97
N ILE A 239 17.90 3.89 -2.53
CA ILE A 239 18.81 3.58 -3.67
C ILE A 239 20.21 4.07 -3.30
N SER A 240 21.16 3.32 -3.77
CA SER A 240 22.57 3.67 -3.52
C SER A 240 23.39 3.42 -4.79
N VAL A 241 24.18 4.40 -5.00
CA VAL A 241 25.10 4.20 -6.13
C VAL A 241 26.33 3.42 -5.65
N GLY A 242 26.63 2.31 -6.41
CA GLY A 242 27.86 1.55 -6.10
C GLY A 242 29.11 2.19 -6.74
N ILE A 243 29.84 2.90 -5.93
CA ILE A 243 31.04 3.58 -6.49
C ILE A 243 32.21 2.59 -6.54
N THR A 244 33.24 2.91 -7.51
CA THR A 244 34.45 2.07 -7.64
C THR A 244 35.69 2.94 -7.43
N ASP A 245 36.86 2.27 -7.12
CA ASP A 245 38.11 3.03 -6.96
C ASP A 245 38.49 3.78 -8.25
N GLU A 246 38.20 3.08 -9.28
CA GLU A 246 38.54 3.73 -10.58
C GLU A 246 37.77 5.04 -10.76
N PHE A 247 36.48 5.00 -10.47
CA PHE A 247 35.66 6.22 -10.65
C PHE A 247 36.11 7.31 -9.66
N MET A 248 36.37 6.87 -8.42
CA MET A 248 36.74 7.91 -7.43
C MET A 248 38.13 8.47 -7.75
N ASN A 249 39.10 7.69 -8.22
CA ASN A 249 40.40 8.22 -8.65
C ASN A 249 40.25 9.20 -9.83
N ALA A 250 39.35 8.85 -10.68
CA ALA A 250 39.11 9.78 -11.82
C ALA A 250 38.51 11.11 -11.32
N VAL A 251 37.68 11.06 -10.29
CA VAL A 251 37.09 12.30 -9.75
C VAL A 251 38.17 13.13 -9.07
N THR A 252 39.17 12.51 -8.45
CA THR A 252 40.12 13.30 -7.63
C THR A 252 41.38 13.61 -8.42
N LYS A 253 41.75 12.76 -9.36
CA LYS A 253 43.09 12.96 -9.99
C LYS A 253 42.93 13.45 -11.43
N LYS A 254 41.77 13.12 -12.02
CA LYS A 254 41.60 13.54 -13.43
C LYS A 254 40.18 14.09 -13.61
N PRO A 255 39.77 15.22 -13.02
CA PRO A 255 38.36 15.65 -12.91
C PRO A 255 37.86 16.27 -14.22
N ASN A 256 38.87 16.56 -15.14
CA ASN A 256 38.37 17.27 -16.35
C ASN A 256 38.42 16.36 -17.58
N GLU A 257 38.81 15.05 -17.34
CA GLU A 257 38.83 14.11 -18.48
C GLU A 257 37.47 13.43 -18.63
N PRO A 258 37.13 13.14 -19.95
CA PRO A 258 35.84 12.47 -20.17
C PRO A 258 35.83 11.05 -19.53
N TRP A 259 34.68 10.79 -18.94
CA TRP A 259 34.53 9.46 -18.29
C TRP A 259 33.82 8.47 -19.24
N LEU A 260 34.47 7.21 -19.26
CA LEU A 260 33.76 6.15 -20.03
C LEU A 260 33.19 5.11 -19.08
N ALA A 261 31.86 4.88 -19.26
CA ALA A 261 31.22 3.78 -18.51
C ALA A 261 31.65 2.41 -19.05
N THR A 262 31.53 1.34 -18.15
CA THR A 262 31.86 -0.04 -18.60
C THR A 262 30.64 -0.95 -18.41
N PHE A 263 30.24 -1.61 -19.46
CA PHE A 263 29.19 -2.64 -19.35
C PHE A 263 29.64 -3.90 -20.08
N ASN A 264 29.70 -5.03 -19.38
CA ASN A 264 30.14 -6.36 -19.88
C ASN A 264 31.52 -6.28 -20.52
N GLY A 265 32.46 -5.44 -19.99
CA GLY A 265 33.89 -5.42 -20.40
C GLY A 265 34.14 -4.45 -21.56
N LYS A 266 32.98 -3.73 -21.94
CA LYS A 266 33.16 -2.79 -23.07
C LYS A 266 32.98 -1.36 -22.55
N LYS A 267 33.93 -0.49 -23.14
CA LYS A 267 33.83 0.93 -22.72
C LYS A 267 32.82 1.69 -23.59
N MET A 268 31.97 2.44 -22.79
CA MET A 268 30.91 3.19 -23.49
C MET A 268 30.76 4.56 -22.84
N LYS A 269 30.16 5.44 -23.73
CA LYS A 269 29.89 6.77 -23.13
C LYS A 269 28.62 6.72 -22.27
N PRO A 270 28.71 7.46 -21.13
CA PRO A 270 27.46 7.55 -20.36
C PRO A 270 26.31 8.15 -21.20
N ARG A 271 25.14 7.75 -20.63
CA ARG A 271 24.04 8.07 -21.56
C ARG A 271 22.99 8.92 -20.82
N LYS A 272 22.42 9.78 -21.61
CA LYS A 272 21.15 10.41 -21.19
C LYS A 272 19.96 9.73 -21.89
N ILE A 273 19.21 9.26 -21.03
CA ILE A 273 18.11 8.48 -21.63
C ILE A 273 16.98 9.44 -22.03
N LEU A 274 16.52 9.25 -23.31
CA LEU A 274 15.44 10.12 -23.80
C LEU A 274 14.08 9.42 -23.65
N ARG A 275 13.38 10.24 -23.06
CA ARG A 275 12.09 9.55 -22.81
C ARG A 275 10.96 10.34 -23.48
N ALA A 276 10.00 9.70 -23.89
CA ALA A 276 8.78 10.29 -24.46
C ALA A 276 7.85 10.76 -23.33
N GLY A 277 6.96 11.60 -23.58
CA GLY A 277 6.05 12.21 -22.59
C GLY A 277 5.43 11.18 -21.65
N ASN A 278 5.47 9.76 -22.02
CA ASN A 278 4.85 8.70 -21.19
C ASN A 278 5.92 7.87 -20.46
N GLY A 279 7.17 8.44 -20.55
CA GLY A 279 8.22 7.84 -19.69
C GLY A 279 8.90 6.64 -20.36
N SER A 280 8.31 6.30 -21.67
CA SER A 280 8.97 5.17 -22.40
C SER A 280 10.30 5.65 -23.01
N VAL A 281 11.17 4.58 -23.02
CA VAL A 281 12.51 4.95 -23.52
C VAL A 281 12.47 5.07 -25.05
N LEU A 282 12.76 6.36 -25.62
CA LEU A 282 12.75 6.60 -27.08
C LEU A 282 14.14 6.39 -27.68
N GLY A 283 14.91 6.49 -26.76
CA GLY A 283 16.30 6.36 -27.24
C GLY A 283 17.28 6.98 -26.23
N TYR A 284 18.49 7.11 -26.64
CA TYR A 284 19.47 7.69 -25.69
C TYR A 284 20.44 8.58 -26.44
N GLU A 285 20.95 9.54 -25.60
CA GLU A 285 22.03 10.35 -26.17
C GLU A 285 23.35 10.07 -25.40
N GLU A 286 24.40 9.88 -26.22
CA GLU A 286 25.69 9.67 -25.54
C GLU A 286 26.28 11.02 -25.12
N LEU A 287 26.84 10.94 -23.95
CA LEU A 287 27.28 12.24 -23.39
C LEU A 287 28.81 12.21 -23.22
N ASP A 288 29.40 13.38 -23.54
CA ASP A 288 30.83 13.56 -23.14
C ASP A 288 30.89 14.25 -21.77
N ILE A 289 30.78 13.33 -20.74
CA ILE A 289 30.69 13.91 -19.37
C ILE A 289 31.87 13.36 -18.55
N THR A 290 32.43 14.26 -17.63
CA THR A 290 33.59 13.83 -16.82
C THR A 290 33.11 13.09 -15.56
N ALA A 291 34.04 12.36 -14.90
CA ALA A 291 33.73 11.66 -13.63
C ALA A 291 33.31 12.67 -12.54
N LYS A 292 33.88 13.84 -12.60
CA LYS A 292 33.51 14.87 -11.60
C LYS A 292 32.07 15.36 -11.81
N GLU A 293 31.71 15.50 -13.02
CA GLU A 293 30.31 15.95 -13.25
C GLU A 293 29.31 14.87 -12.79
N ILE A 294 29.63 13.59 -13.03
CA ILE A 294 28.73 12.52 -12.55
C ILE A 294 28.72 12.52 -11.02
N PHE A 295 29.91 12.74 -10.38
CA PHE A 295 30.01 12.79 -8.90
C PHE A 295 29.22 13.98 -8.36
N ASP A 296 29.22 15.09 -9.02
CA ASP A 296 28.46 16.27 -8.57
C ASP A 296 26.96 16.00 -8.61
N GLU A 297 26.58 15.13 -9.59
CA GLU A 297 25.14 14.79 -9.60
C GLU A 297 24.75 13.92 -8.39
N LEU A 298 25.71 13.07 -8.07
CA LEU A 298 25.48 12.24 -6.87
C LEU A 298 25.40 13.10 -5.61
N VAL A 299 26.25 14.11 -5.49
CA VAL A 299 26.32 14.99 -4.29
C VAL A 299 25.06 15.88 -4.25
N GLU A 300 24.71 16.23 -5.40
CA GLU A 300 23.51 17.10 -5.43
C GLU A 300 22.26 16.34 -4.93
N GLY A 301 22.14 15.13 -5.37
CA GLY A 301 20.97 14.34 -4.92
C GLY A 301 21.02 14.09 -3.39
N ALA A 302 22.20 13.77 -2.84
CA ALA A 302 22.34 13.49 -1.38
C ALA A 302 22.10 14.76 -0.57
N TRP A 303 22.52 15.94 -1.11
CA TRP A 303 22.36 17.23 -0.38
C TRP A 303 20.89 17.66 -0.40
N LYS A 304 20.16 17.21 -1.45
CA LYS A 304 18.77 17.72 -1.57
C LYS A 304 17.80 16.88 -0.74
N ASN A 305 18.17 15.50 -0.71
CA ASN A 305 17.11 14.75 0.02
C ASN A 305 17.70 13.49 0.64
N GLY A 306 19.03 13.54 0.73
CA GLY A 306 19.67 12.43 1.48
C GLY A 306 19.79 11.16 0.64
N GLU A 307 19.50 11.26 -0.87
CA GLU A 307 19.62 10.11 -1.79
C GLU A 307 20.17 10.60 -3.15
N PRO A 308 20.82 9.66 -3.81
CA PRO A 308 21.15 8.27 -3.47
C PRO A 308 22.29 8.17 -2.46
N GLY A 309 22.19 7.15 -1.53
CA GLY A 309 23.36 6.80 -0.72
C GLY A 309 24.51 6.22 -1.57
N VAL A 310 25.62 5.98 -0.95
CA VAL A 310 26.76 5.42 -1.70
C VAL A 310 27.19 4.11 -1.03
N VAL A 311 27.39 3.16 -1.99
CA VAL A 311 28.00 1.89 -1.51
C VAL A 311 29.34 1.69 -2.22
N ASN A 312 30.42 1.56 -1.41
CA ASN A 312 31.74 1.28 -2.01
C ASN A 312 31.88 -0.21 -2.36
N LEU A 313 31.60 -0.51 -3.63
CA LEU A 313 31.50 -1.93 -4.05
C LEU A 313 32.89 -2.58 -4.06
N ASP A 314 34.00 -1.78 -4.41
CA ASP A 314 35.36 -2.40 -4.44
C ASP A 314 35.82 -2.76 -3.01
N GLU A 315 35.53 -1.80 -2.16
CA GLU A 315 35.94 -2.18 -0.78
C GLU A 315 35.11 -3.35 -0.25
N ALA A 316 33.75 -3.32 -0.51
CA ALA A 316 32.91 -4.47 -0.09
C ALA A 316 33.44 -5.79 -0.67
N ASN A 317 33.91 -5.80 -1.86
CA ASN A 317 34.35 -7.07 -2.49
C ASN A 317 35.81 -7.38 -2.10
N ARG A 318 36.71 -6.34 -1.67
CA ARG A 318 38.08 -6.65 -1.16
C ARG A 318 38.01 -7.45 0.14
N THR A 319 36.82 -7.18 0.79
CA THR A 319 36.74 -7.91 2.09
C THR A 319 35.66 -8.99 2.00
N ASN A 320 35.30 -9.35 0.79
CA ASN A 320 34.34 -10.44 0.56
C ASN A 320 34.90 -11.79 1.06
N PRO A 321 34.25 -12.37 2.01
CA PRO A 321 34.81 -13.58 2.61
C PRO A 321 34.65 -14.80 1.68
N LEU A 322 33.85 -14.60 0.68
CA LEU A 322 33.67 -15.74 -0.27
C LEU A 322 33.77 -15.22 -1.70
N PRO A 323 34.89 -14.88 -2.14
CA PRO A 323 35.03 -14.23 -3.45
C PRO A 323 34.77 -15.22 -4.60
N LYS A 324 34.96 -16.61 -4.37
CA LYS A 324 34.78 -17.58 -5.48
C LYS A 324 33.30 -17.78 -5.79
N LEU A 325 32.37 -17.21 -4.89
CA LEU A 325 30.91 -17.33 -5.15
C LEU A 325 30.42 -16.17 -6.01
N GLY A 326 31.28 -15.21 -6.20
CA GLY A 326 30.91 -14.07 -7.05
C GLY A 326 30.98 -12.75 -6.24
N ASP A 327 30.64 -11.55 -7.01
CA ASP A 327 30.75 -10.24 -6.35
C ASP A 327 29.46 -9.89 -5.60
N ILE A 328 29.36 -9.10 -4.51
CA ILE A 328 28.19 -8.56 -3.79
C ILE A 328 27.69 -7.31 -4.51
N ASP A 329 25.80 -7.08 -4.78
CA ASP A 329 25.46 -6.00 -5.73
C ASP A 329 24.10 -5.40 -5.36
N ALA A 330 22.85 -5.37 -4.17
CA ALA A 330 21.61 -4.62 -3.88
C ALA A 330 21.26 -4.77 -2.39
N THR A 331 19.50 -3.80 -2.01
CA THR A 331 18.89 -3.89 -0.64
C THR A 331 17.36 -3.96 -0.75
N ASN A 332 15.30 -3.81 -0.04
CA ASN A 332 14.00 -4.49 -0.20
C ASN A 332 12.89 -3.51 -0.59
N PRO A 333 10.42 -3.84 -0.95
CA PRO A 333 9.54 -3.45 -2.06
C PRO A 333 8.50 -2.41 -1.62
N CYS A 334 6.26 -1.77 -3.17
CA CYS A 334 5.56 -0.47 -3.13
C CYS A 334 4.30 -0.57 -4.00
N VAL A 335 2.89 0.52 -4.11
CA VAL A 335 1.63 0.63 -4.89
C VAL A 335 1.76 1.76 -5.93
N THR A 336 0.59 1.79 -7.15
CA THR A 336 0.72 2.76 -8.28
C THR A 336 0.19 4.13 -7.85
N GLY A 337 0.65 5.16 -8.50
CA GLY A 337 0.43 6.57 -8.13
C GLY A 337 -1.04 6.96 -8.17
N ASP A 338 -1.91 6.36 -9.10
CA ASP A 338 -3.32 6.78 -9.25
C ASP A 338 -4.20 6.13 -8.16
N THR A 339 -3.40 5.43 -7.29
CA THR A 339 -4.19 4.76 -6.24
C THR A 339 -4.80 5.81 -5.31
N LEU A 340 -6.09 5.77 -5.15
CA LEU A 340 -6.77 6.77 -4.31
C LEU A 340 -6.78 6.32 -2.85
N ILE A 341 -6.37 7.34 -2.10
CA ILE A 341 -6.32 7.09 -0.66
C ILE A 341 -7.30 8.06 0.03
N PRO A 342 -8.27 7.44 0.75
CA PRO A 342 -9.17 8.35 1.49
C PRO A 342 -8.42 9.14 2.56
N THR A 343 -8.49 10.49 2.42
CA THR A 343 -7.76 11.35 3.38
C THR A 343 -8.67 12.47 3.85
N GLU A 344 -8.25 13.17 4.84
CA GLU A 344 -9.06 14.30 5.35
C GLU A 344 -9.18 15.41 4.32
N LYS A 345 -8.44 15.35 3.14
CA LYS A 345 -8.58 16.35 2.05
C LYS A 345 -9.34 15.75 0.86
N GLY A 346 -10.11 14.70 1.13
CA GLY A 346 -10.82 14.02 0.03
C GLY A 346 -10.01 12.84 -0.51
N LEU A 347 -10.38 12.17 -1.56
CA LEU A 347 -9.63 11.02 -2.13
C LEU A 347 -8.47 11.52 -3.00
N LEU A 348 -7.34 11.40 -2.36
CA LEU A 348 -6.15 11.83 -3.13
C LEU A 348 -5.40 10.61 -3.68
N THR A 349 -4.91 10.87 -4.80
CA THR A 349 -4.03 9.76 -5.26
C THR A 349 -2.78 9.69 -4.38
N ILE A 350 -2.27 8.52 -4.21
CA ILE A 350 -1.10 8.36 -3.33
C ILE A 350 0.08 9.16 -3.91
N GLU A 351 0.04 9.35 -5.13
CA GLU A 351 1.06 10.21 -5.75
C GLU A 351 0.85 11.68 -5.34
N ASP A 352 -0.40 12.12 -5.34
CA ASP A 352 -0.63 13.52 -4.90
C ASP A 352 -0.30 13.67 -3.41
N ILE A 353 -0.49 12.57 -2.73
CA ILE A 353 -0.16 12.65 -1.29
C ILE A 353 1.36 12.67 -1.12
N ALA A 354 1.97 11.90 -1.92
CA ALA A 354 3.46 11.85 -1.86
C ALA A 354 4.06 13.19 -2.27
N ILE A 355 3.26 13.93 -3.12
CA ILE A 355 3.79 15.23 -3.59
C ILE A 355 3.39 16.32 -2.57
N SER A 356 2.25 16.12 -2.10
CA SER A 356 1.73 17.28 -1.34
C SER A 356 2.03 17.08 0.15
N TYR A 357 2.41 15.77 0.48
CA TYR A 357 2.67 15.50 1.91
C TYR A 357 3.84 14.53 2.02
N PRO A 358 5.06 14.76 1.55
CA PRO A 358 6.23 13.87 1.37
C PRO A 358 6.86 13.48 2.71
N ASN A 359 6.59 14.10 3.92
CA ASN A 359 7.06 13.76 5.28
C ASN A 359 6.01 12.96 6.05
N GLY A 360 4.96 12.53 5.24
CA GLY A 360 3.81 12.03 6.02
C GLY A 360 3.14 13.13 6.84
N GLN A 361 1.93 12.82 7.59
CA GLN A 361 1.17 13.72 8.47
C GLN A 361 -0.19 14.05 7.83
N ILE A 362 -0.55 13.22 7.06
CA ILE A 362 -1.92 13.34 6.54
C ILE A 362 -2.77 12.16 7.06
N ASN A 363 -3.91 12.67 7.56
CA ASN A 363 -4.82 11.61 8.09
C ASN A 363 -5.49 10.83 6.95
N ILE A 364 -5.35 9.56 7.13
CA ILE A 364 -5.95 8.69 6.07
C ILE A 364 -6.92 7.71 6.74
N ALA A 365 -7.86 7.28 5.96
CA ALA A 365 -8.79 6.25 6.49
C ALA A 365 -8.14 4.85 6.47
N THR A 366 -8.16 4.16 7.60
CA THR A 366 -7.73 2.74 7.69
C THR A 366 -8.88 1.87 8.18
N ASP A 367 -8.69 0.58 8.22
CA ASP A 367 -9.81 -0.34 8.55
C ASP A 367 -9.63 -0.91 9.97
N ALA A 368 -10.70 -0.71 10.78
CA ALA A 368 -10.63 -1.15 12.20
C ALA A 368 -10.52 -2.68 12.30
N ARG A 369 -11.08 -3.34 11.21
CA ARG A 369 -10.98 -4.83 11.24
C ARG A 369 -9.53 -5.29 11.16
N ALA A 370 -8.58 -4.46 10.79
CA ALA A 370 -7.14 -4.81 10.68
C ALA A 370 -6.55 -5.05 12.08
N TYR A 371 -7.13 -4.57 13.20
CA TYR A 371 -6.65 -4.75 14.58
C TYR A 371 -6.95 -6.17 15.08
N ASP A 372 -8.17 -6.78 14.58
CA ASP A 372 -8.59 -8.12 15.03
C ASP A 372 -7.92 -9.23 14.20
N ILE A 373 -7.68 -9.05 12.92
CA ILE A 373 -7.06 -10.06 12.04
C ILE A 373 -5.56 -10.14 12.33
N LEU A 374 -5.02 -9.16 12.90
CA LEU A 374 -3.58 -9.18 13.26
C LEU A 374 -3.39 -9.82 14.64
N GLU A 375 -4.47 -10.16 15.43
CA GLU A 375 -4.44 -10.73 16.79
C GLU A 375 -4.86 -12.19 16.79
N ARG A 376 -5.44 -12.91 15.55
CA ARG A 376 -5.96 -14.30 15.61
C ARG A 376 -4.90 -15.28 15.08
N ASN A 377 -4.37 -16.40 15.94
CA ASN A 377 -3.74 -17.73 15.85
C ASN A 377 -4.38 -18.59 14.74
N PRO A 378 -3.90 -18.97 13.54
CA PRO A 378 -4.39 -19.79 12.41
C PRO A 378 -4.94 -21.14 12.88
N ALA A 379 -5.09 -21.43 14.21
CA ALA A 379 -5.65 -22.74 14.61
C ALA A 379 -7.16 -22.63 14.85
N LYS A 380 -7.91 -21.61 14.51
CA LYS A 380 -9.38 -21.63 14.79
C LYS A 380 -10.14 -21.07 13.60
N GLY A 381 -10.37 -21.76 12.44
CA GLY A 381 -11.46 -21.79 11.42
C GLY A 381 -12.46 -20.66 11.62
N ALA A 382 -12.58 -19.69 10.63
CA ALA A 382 -13.37 -18.64 9.96
C ALA A 382 -13.84 -17.58 10.99
N LEU A 383 -13.50 -16.22 10.71
CA LEU A 383 -13.68 -14.81 11.09
C LEU A 383 -15.09 -14.54 11.64
N ALA A 384 -15.41 -14.82 12.97
CA ALA A 384 -16.49 -13.98 13.56
C ALA A 384 -15.93 -12.69 14.14
N THR A 385 -15.59 -11.61 13.25
CA THR A 385 -14.98 -10.34 13.72
C THR A 385 -15.79 -9.76 14.89
N LYS A 386 -15.37 -9.81 16.19
CA LYS A 386 -15.95 -9.15 17.38
C LYS A 386 -15.90 -7.63 17.24
N VAL A 387 -15.14 -6.99 16.00
CA VAL A 387 -14.99 -5.53 15.85
C VAL A 387 -15.82 -5.06 14.65
N LYS A 388 -16.64 -4.04 14.91
CA LYS A 388 -17.58 -3.46 13.92
C LYS A 388 -16.82 -2.97 12.67
N ALA A 389 -17.19 -3.41 11.43
CA ALA A 389 -16.64 -3.00 10.12
C ALA A 389 -16.84 -1.50 9.89
N VAL A 390 -15.83 -0.70 10.42
CA VAL A 390 -15.92 0.78 10.24
C VAL A 390 -14.53 1.30 9.88
N CYS A 391 -14.49 2.46 9.23
CA CYS A 391 -13.20 3.11 8.92
C CYS A 391 -12.70 3.89 10.15
N VAL A 392 -11.34 3.76 10.38
CA VAL A 392 -10.73 4.60 11.44
C VAL A 392 -9.70 5.52 10.79
N ILE A 393 -9.46 6.61 11.52
CA ILE A 393 -8.57 7.61 10.89
C ILE A 393 -7.20 7.53 11.59
N ASN A 394 -6.13 7.25 10.76
CA ASN A 394 -4.75 7.19 11.27
C ASN A 394 -3.84 8.04 10.38
N THR A 395 -2.67 8.31 11.04
CA THR A 395 -1.81 9.28 10.32
C THR A 395 -0.69 8.52 9.58
N ALA A 396 -0.61 8.78 8.32
CA ALA A 396 0.54 8.27 7.54
C ALA A 396 1.79 9.13 7.80
N THR A 397 2.90 8.41 8.30
CA THR A 397 4.07 9.16 8.79
C THR A 397 5.07 9.40 7.65
N LYS A 398 4.71 8.56 6.54
CA LYS A 398 5.60 8.77 5.39
C LYS A 398 4.93 8.21 4.13
N VAL A 399 4.96 8.98 3.15
CA VAL A 399 4.45 8.51 1.85
C VAL A 399 5.48 8.87 0.77
N TRP A 400 6.04 7.86 0.08
CA TRP A 400 7.13 8.17 -0.85
C TRP A 400 6.98 7.31 -2.12
N MET A 401 7.57 7.83 -3.24
CA MET A 401 7.59 7.04 -4.51
C MET A 401 8.77 6.07 -4.49
N SER A 402 8.47 4.88 -4.67
CA SER A 402 9.42 3.74 -4.45
C SER A 402 10.04 3.31 -5.78
N GLY A 403 9.54 4.07 -6.88
CA GLY A 403 10.19 3.78 -8.18
C GLY A 403 9.19 3.20 -9.17
N ILE A 404 9.32 2.89 -10.34
CA ILE A 404 8.48 2.26 -11.40
C ILE A 404 8.71 0.74 -11.39
N LYS A 405 7.80 0.03 -11.00
CA LYS A 405 7.91 -1.44 -10.70
C LYS A 405 6.77 -2.18 -11.42
N PRO A 406 6.90 -3.45 -11.85
CA PRO A 406 5.81 -4.27 -12.41
C PRO A 406 4.63 -4.38 -11.44
N VAL A 407 3.39 -4.13 -12.03
CA VAL A 407 2.24 -4.07 -11.10
C VAL A 407 1.17 -5.05 -11.60
N TYR A 408 0.52 -5.65 -10.81
CA TYR A 408 -0.59 -6.58 -11.08
C TYR A 408 -1.92 -5.93 -10.67
N ARG A 409 -2.92 -6.05 -11.63
CA ARG A 409 -4.26 -5.48 -11.33
C ARG A 409 -5.16 -6.57 -10.72
N LEU A 410 -5.43 -6.36 -9.52
CA LEU A 410 -6.41 -7.23 -8.81
C LEU A 410 -7.83 -6.67 -8.98
N VAL A 411 -8.78 -7.57 -9.57
CA VAL A 411 -10.18 -7.15 -9.79
C VAL A 411 -11.11 -8.08 -9.00
N THR A 412 -11.88 -7.47 -8.27
CA THR A 412 -12.83 -8.29 -7.49
C THR A 412 -14.10 -8.52 -8.31
N HIS A 413 -15.01 -9.39 -7.94
CA HIS A 413 -16.25 -9.73 -8.68
C HIS A 413 -17.18 -8.52 -8.75
N SER A 414 -16.98 -7.70 -7.75
CA SER A 414 -17.90 -6.55 -7.73
C SER A 414 -17.32 -5.37 -8.52
N GLY A 415 -15.99 -5.57 -8.94
CA GLY A 415 -15.54 -4.57 -9.94
C GLY A 415 -14.54 -3.59 -9.30
N TYR A 416 -14.10 -3.80 -7.83
CA TYR A 416 -12.99 -3.03 -7.25
C TYR A 416 -11.63 -3.53 -7.78
N GLU A 417 -10.83 -2.48 -7.89
CA GLU A 417 -9.55 -2.95 -8.45
C GLU A 417 -8.39 -2.18 -7.83
N LEU A 418 -7.30 -2.87 -7.72
CA LEU A 418 -6.06 -2.24 -7.25
C LEU A 418 -4.89 -2.74 -8.11
N THR A 419 -4.20 -1.75 -8.49
CA THR A 419 -2.98 -2.13 -9.22
C THR A 419 -1.75 -1.91 -8.32
N ALA A 420 -0.99 -2.97 -7.98
CA ALA A 420 0.17 -2.88 -7.07
C ALA A 420 1.21 -3.94 -7.45
N THR A 421 2.62 -3.86 -6.77
CA THR A 421 3.69 -4.85 -7.08
C THR A 421 3.32 -6.24 -6.54
N ALA A 422 3.65 -7.19 -7.26
CA ALA A 422 3.33 -8.61 -6.98
C ALA A 422 3.59 -8.96 -5.51
N ASP A 423 4.61 -8.34 -4.84
CA ASP A 423 5.03 -8.73 -3.50
C ASP A 423 4.37 -7.82 -2.42
N HIS A 424 3.31 -6.87 -3.01
CA HIS A 424 2.53 -6.00 -2.05
C HIS A 424 1.40 -6.82 -1.40
N LYS A 425 1.19 -6.73 -0.13
CA LYS A 425 0.28 -7.62 0.64
C LYS A 425 -1.09 -6.96 0.79
N ILE A 426 -2.31 -7.84 0.48
CA ILE A 426 -3.72 -7.42 0.62
C ILE A 426 -4.31 -8.12 1.86
N LEU A 427 -4.94 -7.35 2.63
CA LEU A 427 -5.57 -7.94 3.82
C LEU A 427 -6.79 -8.80 3.44
N THR A 428 -6.86 -10.10 3.91
CA THR A 428 -7.94 -11.09 3.66
C THR A 428 -8.45 -11.63 4.99
N THR A 429 -9.62 -12.41 4.87
CA THR A 429 -10.17 -12.99 6.10
C THR A 429 -9.18 -13.96 6.75
N GLU A 430 -8.04 -14.28 6.05
CA GLU A 430 -7.06 -15.27 6.56
C GLU A 430 -5.74 -14.57 6.88
N GLY A 431 -5.67 -13.26 6.81
CA GLY A 431 -4.42 -12.51 7.12
C GLY A 431 -3.88 -11.80 5.88
N LYS A 432 -2.65 -11.21 5.90
CA LYS A 432 -2.07 -10.41 4.78
C LYS A 432 -1.48 -11.34 3.71
N VAL A 433 -1.96 -11.24 2.66
CA VAL A 433 -1.55 -12.17 1.58
C VAL A 433 -1.06 -11.33 0.39
N GLU A 434 0.06 -11.72 -0.15
CA GLU A 434 0.62 -10.99 -1.32
C GLU A 434 -0.30 -11.14 -2.55
N ILE A 435 -0.19 -10.15 -3.31
CA ILE A 435 -1.07 -10.14 -4.50
C ILE A 435 -0.71 -11.33 -5.40
N SER A 436 0.55 -11.84 -5.44
CA SER A 436 0.91 -12.99 -6.30
C SER A 436 0.44 -14.30 -5.68
N LYS A 437 0.07 -14.26 -4.48
CA LYS A 437 -0.34 -15.54 -3.85
C LYS A 437 -1.86 -15.56 -3.63
N LEU A 438 -2.61 -14.48 -4.06
CA LEU A 438 -4.09 -14.45 -3.89
C LEU A 438 -4.76 -15.33 -4.96
N THR A 439 -5.53 -16.32 -4.45
CA THR A 439 -6.35 -17.13 -5.39
C THR A 439 -7.83 -16.72 -5.27
N GLN A 440 -8.73 -17.16 -6.20
CA GLN A 440 -10.17 -16.81 -6.21
C GLN A 440 -10.88 -17.36 -4.97
N ASP A 441 -10.05 -18.17 -4.16
CA ASP A 441 -10.67 -18.74 -2.94
C ASP A 441 -10.53 -17.77 -1.76
N HIS A 442 -9.67 -16.75 -1.96
CA HIS A 442 -9.47 -15.79 -0.86
C HIS A 442 -10.55 -14.69 -0.90
N LYS A 443 -11.01 -14.26 0.31
CA LYS A 443 -11.91 -13.08 0.39
C LYS A 443 -11.12 -11.87 0.92
N VAL A 444 -11.11 -10.82 0.15
CA VAL A 444 -10.30 -9.65 0.53
C VAL A 444 -11.21 -8.62 1.19
N LEU A 445 -10.55 -7.82 1.99
CA LEU A 445 -11.34 -6.80 2.71
C LEU A 445 -11.37 -5.51 1.88
N ILE A 446 -12.61 -4.88 1.90
CA ILE A 446 -12.71 -3.56 1.23
C ILE A 446 -13.24 -2.56 2.27
N GLN A 447 -12.97 -1.34 2.03
CA GLN A 447 -13.31 -0.27 2.98
C GLN A 447 -14.73 -0.47 3.56
N PRO A 448 -14.64 -0.50 4.91
CA PRO A 448 -15.95 -0.67 5.57
C PRO A 448 -16.58 0.67 5.96
N GLY A 449 -17.84 0.89 5.47
CA GLY A 449 -18.57 2.08 5.96
C GLY A 449 -17.98 3.36 5.35
N GLN A 450 -18.40 4.55 5.98
CA GLN A 450 -18.05 5.87 5.40
C GLN A 450 -16.57 6.20 5.66
N GLY A 451 -15.88 6.75 4.64
CA GLY A 451 -14.46 7.14 4.71
C GLY A 451 -14.32 8.58 5.17
N VAL A 452 -13.22 9.24 4.88
CA VAL A 452 -12.97 10.61 5.36
C VAL A 452 -13.16 11.58 4.17
N TRP A 453 -13.89 12.88 4.43
CA TRP A 453 -14.16 13.84 3.35
C TRP A 453 -13.46 15.17 3.64
N SER A 454 -13.21 15.91 2.54
CA SER A 454 -12.62 17.26 2.69
C SER A 454 -13.62 18.23 3.29
N THR A 455 -13.13 19.13 4.07
CA THR A 455 -14.04 20.17 4.63
C THR A 455 -13.84 21.49 3.87
N ASN A 456 -12.96 21.48 2.81
CA ASN A 456 -12.70 22.69 2.01
C ASN A 456 -13.74 22.85 0.88
N ASP A 457 -14.52 23.96 0.92
CA ASP A 457 -15.61 24.13 -0.09
C ASP A 457 -15.20 25.13 -1.17
N ARG A 458 -13.88 25.55 -1.23
CA ARG A 458 -13.39 26.42 -2.33
C ARG A 458 -12.98 25.58 -3.54
N LEU A 459 -13.17 26.22 -4.75
CA LEU A 459 -12.77 25.50 -5.98
C LEU A 459 -11.25 25.54 -6.14
N PRO A 460 -10.67 24.59 -6.79
CA PRO A 460 -9.21 24.44 -6.85
C PRO A 460 -8.57 25.41 -7.86
N PHE A 461 -9.43 26.41 -8.35
CA PHE A 461 -8.86 27.43 -9.26
C PHE A 461 -9.64 28.73 -9.09
N ALA A 462 -8.85 29.83 -9.45
CA ALA A 462 -9.51 31.15 -9.30
C ALA A 462 -10.51 31.38 -10.44
N VAL A 463 -11.63 31.90 -10.01
CA VAL A 463 -12.68 32.18 -11.03
C VAL A 463 -12.82 33.70 -11.19
N SER A 464 -12.57 34.09 -12.56
CA SER A 464 -12.79 35.54 -12.80
C SER A 464 -14.08 35.74 -13.61
N ASN A 465 -14.95 36.65 -13.17
CA ASN A 465 -16.23 36.88 -13.88
C ASN A 465 -16.12 38.06 -14.84
N MET A 466 -14.75 38.57 -14.98
CA MET A 466 -14.57 39.67 -15.96
C MET A 466 -13.51 39.30 -16.99
N VAL A 467 -13.96 39.35 -18.32
CA VAL A 467 -12.98 38.94 -19.35
C VAL A 467 -12.92 40.03 -20.42
N LEU A 468 -11.60 40.53 -20.72
CA LEU A 468 -11.40 41.54 -21.78
C LEU A 468 -11.28 40.85 -23.15
N GLY A 469 -12.29 41.14 -23.95
CA GLY A 469 -12.33 40.52 -25.31
C GLY A 469 -11.25 41.11 -26.21
N LYS A 470 -10.83 40.38 -27.26
CA LYS A 470 -9.81 40.81 -28.25
C LYS A 470 -10.23 42.11 -28.94
N ASN A 471 -11.53 42.48 -28.72
CA ASN A 471 -12.07 43.74 -29.30
C ASN A 471 -12.03 44.87 -28.26
N GLY A 472 -11.29 44.61 -27.07
CA GLY A 472 -11.11 45.69 -26.08
C GLY A 472 -12.37 45.86 -25.20
N ARG A 473 -13.53 45.04 -25.40
CA ARG A 473 -14.77 45.12 -24.61
C ARG A 473 -14.73 44.12 -23.44
N GLU A 474 -15.29 44.63 -22.33
CA GLU A 474 -15.30 43.80 -21.11
C GLU A 474 -16.60 42.98 -21.04
N TYR A 475 -16.35 41.68 -20.90
CA TYR A 475 -17.50 40.76 -20.76
C TYR A 475 -17.55 40.23 -19.32
N SER A 476 -18.84 40.29 -18.68
CA SER A 476 -18.95 39.86 -17.26
C SER A 476 -19.88 38.65 -17.16
N ASN A 477 -19.37 37.39 -16.53
CA ASN A 477 -20.15 36.18 -16.21
C ASN A 477 -20.34 36.06 -14.69
N ASN A 478 -21.29 35.18 -14.25
CA ASN A 478 -21.51 34.94 -12.81
C ASN A 478 -21.14 33.51 -12.43
N LEU A 479 -19.88 33.11 -12.65
CA LEU A 479 -19.46 31.71 -12.43
C LEU A 479 -19.24 31.47 -10.92
N PRO A 480 -19.57 30.25 -10.43
CA PRO A 480 -19.40 29.96 -9.00
C PRO A 480 -17.93 29.89 -8.59
N LYS A 481 -17.72 30.40 -7.32
CA LYS A 481 -16.34 30.38 -6.80
C LYS A 481 -16.15 29.25 -5.77
N ARG A 482 -17.28 28.65 -5.29
CA ARG A 482 -17.22 27.54 -4.27
C ARG A 482 -18.00 26.31 -4.72
N TRP A 483 -17.57 25.09 -4.13
CA TRP A 483 -18.34 23.86 -4.42
C TRP A 483 -19.75 23.96 -3.81
N SER A 484 -20.68 23.44 -4.48
CA SER A 484 -22.05 23.34 -3.94
C SER A 484 -22.73 22.10 -4.54
N LYS A 485 -23.71 21.75 -3.88
CA LYS A 485 -24.49 20.62 -4.41
C LYS A 485 -25.02 20.91 -5.82
N GLU A 486 -25.36 22.21 -6.12
CA GLU A 486 -25.90 22.63 -7.43
C GLU A 486 -24.83 22.50 -8.53
N LEU A 487 -23.64 22.93 -8.15
CA LEU A 487 -22.56 22.79 -9.14
C LEU A 487 -22.27 21.31 -9.44
N GLY A 488 -22.30 20.41 -8.36
CA GLY A 488 -22.16 18.96 -8.60
C GLY A 488 -23.28 18.41 -9.49
N GLN A 489 -24.55 18.86 -9.35
CA GLN A 489 -25.72 18.38 -10.14
C GLN A 489 -25.55 18.77 -11.61
N VAL A 490 -25.10 20.06 -11.75
CA VAL A 490 -24.92 20.54 -13.13
C VAL A 490 -23.81 19.72 -13.83
N LEU A 491 -22.74 19.44 -13.09
CA LEU A 491 -21.65 18.61 -13.67
C LEU A 491 -22.12 17.19 -13.98
N GLY A 492 -22.85 16.60 -13.06
CA GLY A 492 -23.40 15.25 -13.29
C GLY A 492 -24.30 15.21 -14.52
N TRP A 493 -25.16 16.26 -14.68
CA TRP A 493 -26.04 16.25 -15.85
C TRP A 493 -25.26 16.51 -17.14
N LEU A 494 -24.35 17.49 -17.08
CA LEU A 494 -23.51 17.79 -18.24
C LEU A 494 -22.76 16.54 -18.72
N ILE A 495 -22.20 15.74 -17.85
CA ILE A 495 -21.48 14.52 -18.25
C ILE A 495 -22.46 13.44 -18.71
N GLY A 496 -23.63 13.41 -18.14
CA GLY A 496 -24.60 12.35 -18.49
C GLY A 496 -25.34 12.67 -19.79
N ASP A 497 -25.96 13.85 -19.82
CA ASP A 497 -26.83 14.13 -20.99
C ASP A 497 -26.45 15.48 -21.61
N GLY A 498 -25.14 15.83 -21.59
CA GLY A 498 -24.61 17.08 -22.21
C GLY A 498 -23.43 16.76 -23.13
N TRP A 499 -22.98 17.81 -23.89
CA TRP A 499 -21.82 17.57 -24.76
C TRP A 499 -20.94 18.83 -24.79
N PHE A 500 -19.68 18.59 -25.05
CA PHE A 500 -18.69 19.67 -25.15
C PHE A 500 -17.95 19.58 -26.48
N ARG A 501 -18.02 20.75 -27.32
CA ARG A 501 -17.32 20.75 -28.62
C ARG A 501 -16.23 21.83 -28.61
N ASP A 502 -15.03 21.32 -29.20
CA ASP A 502 -13.94 22.32 -29.22
C ASP A 502 -13.43 22.47 -30.67
N LYS A 503 -14.04 23.35 -31.58
CA LYS A 503 -13.59 23.56 -32.97
C LYS A 503 -12.64 24.76 -33.03
N ILE A 504 -11.40 24.72 -33.84
CA ILE A 504 -10.28 25.66 -34.05
C ILE A 504 -10.82 27.09 -34.17
N LYS A 505 -12.28 27.33 -34.12
CA LYS A 505 -12.68 28.75 -34.24
C LYS A 505 -13.91 29.01 -33.36
N GLN A 506 -14.45 27.93 -32.28
CA GLN A 506 -15.53 28.32 -31.37
C GLN A 506 -15.86 27.13 -30.45
N GLU A 507 -15.67 27.29 -29.04
CA GLU A 507 -16.01 26.27 -28.01
C GLU A 507 -17.48 26.38 -27.61
N THR A 508 -18.18 25.15 -27.60
CA THR A 508 -19.62 25.20 -27.27
C THR A 508 -19.96 24.04 -26.34
N ILE A 509 -20.72 24.43 -25.26
CA ILE A 509 -21.26 23.37 -24.39
C ILE A 509 -22.79 23.33 -24.53
N GLY A 510 -23.17 22.02 -24.63
CA GLY A 510 -24.64 21.87 -24.84
C GLY A 510 -25.23 20.92 -23.79
N PHE A 511 -26.35 21.33 -23.31
CA PHE A 511 -27.15 20.45 -22.44
C PHE A 511 -28.40 19.96 -23.19
N THR A 512 -28.52 18.63 -22.99
CA THR A 512 -29.60 18.03 -23.81
C THR A 512 -30.69 17.49 -22.89
N PHE A 513 -31.92 17.82 -23.34
CA PHE A 513 -33.05 17.37 -22.52
C PHE A 513 -34.13 16.72 -23.42
N SER A 514 -34.54 15.64 -22.94
CA SER A 514 -35.71 15.06 -23.65
C SER A 514 -37.02 15.70 -23.19
N LYS A 515 -38.07 15.31 -23.81
CA LYS A 515 -39.38 15.90 -23.43
C LYS A 515 -39.74 15.58 -21.98
N ASP A 516 -39.19 14.49 -21.46
CA ASP A 516 -39.54 14.05 -20.07
C ASP A 516 -38.61 14.69 -19.06
N ASP A 517 -37.63 15.53 -19.59
CA ASP A 517 -36.65 16.15 -18.67
C ASP A 517 -36.95 17.64 -18.54
N GLN A 518 -38.24 17.91 -18.83
CA GLN A 518 -38.58 19.35 -18.85
C GLN A 518 -38.44 19.94 -17.44
N THR A 519 -38.77 19.25 -16.43
CA THR A 519 -38.68 19.78 -15.05
C THR A 519 -37.20 19.96 -14.63
N ILE A 520 -36.42 19.07 -15.10
CA ILE A 520 -34.98 19.21 -14.79
C ILE A 520 -34.39 20.39 -15.58
N MET A 521 -34.89 20.54 -16.89
CA MET A 521 -34.41 21.71 -17.67
C MET A 521 -34.88 23.01 -17.00
N ASP A 522 -36.13 22.97 -16.41
CA ASP A 522 -36.65 24.19 -15.77
C ASP A 522 -35.86 24.50 -14.48
N TYR A 523 -35.31 23.38 -13.94
CA TYR A 523 -34.50 23.59 -12.72
C TYR A 523 -33.08 24.04 -13.09
N LEU A 524 -32.39 23.50 -14.20
CA LEU A 524 -30.95 23.74 -14.46
C LEU A 524 -30.77 24.98 -15.33
N LYS A 525 -31.81 25.33 -16.15
CA LYS A 525 -31.64 26.43 -17.13
C LYS A 525 -31.46 27.76 -16.40
N PRO A 526 -32.25 28.07 -15.39
CA PRO A 526 -32.02 29.35 -14.70
C PRO A 526 -30.63 29.40 -14.04
N ILE A 527 -30.20 28.24 -13.54
CA ILE A 527 -28.87 28.21 -12.92
C ILE A 527 -27.78 28.45 -13.98
N LEU A 528 -27.97 27.84 -15.12
CA LEU A 528 -26.95 27.94 -16.18
C LEU A 528 -26.99 29.32 -16.83
N ASN A 529 -28.16 29.90 -16.94
CA ASN A 529 -28.26 31.26 -17.53
C ASN A 529 -27.65 32.30 -16.59
N HIS A 530 -27.94 32.02 -15.35
CA HIS A 530 -27.32 32.94 -14.39
C HIS A 530 -25.79 32.88 -14.46
N TRP A 531 -25.24 31.70 -14.51
CA TRP A 531 -23.76 31.59 -14.54
C TRP A 531 -23.20 32.15 -15.86
N SER A 532 -23.99 31.93 -16.96
CA SER A 532 -23.44 32.33 -18.27
C SER A 532 -23.67 33.82 -18.51
N GLY A 533 -24.59 34.40 -17.85
CA GLY A 533 -24.87 35.84 -18.03
C GLY A 533 -25.74 36.11 -19.26
N TYR A 534 -26.16 34.99 -19.88
CA TYR A 534 -26.98 35.15 -21.11
C TYR A 534 -28.28 34.34 -20.96
N ASP A 535 -29.28 34.96 -21.51
CA ASP A 535 -30.55 34.24 -21.58
C ASP A 535 -30.62 33.40 -22.87
N ILE A 536 -30.30 32.13 -22.70
CA ILE A 536 -30.15 31.24 -23.88
C ILE A 536 -31.54 30.68 -24.25
N GLN A 537 -31.76 30.72 -25.62
CA GLN A 537 -33.06 30.16 -26.07
C GLN A 537 -32.92 28.64 -26.31
N GLU A 538 -34.07 27.98 -26.06
CA GLU A 538 -34.08 26.52 -26.28
C GLU A 538 -34.21 26.19 -27.77
N ILE A 539 -33.35 25.32 -28.14
CA ILE A 539 -33.48 24.86 -29.55
C ILE A 539 -34.17 23.50 -29.56
N GLU A 540 -35.41 23.55 -30.17
CA GLU A 540 -36.16 22.27 -30.27
C GLU A 540 -35.89 21.60 -31.63
N ARG A 541 -35.46 20.35 -31.52
CA ARG A 541 -35.23 19.59 -32.77
C ARG A 541 -36.48 18.80 -33.17
N ASP A 542 -36.58 18.36 -34.48
CA ASP A 542 -37.77 17.69 -35.07
C ASP A 542 -38.11 16.39 -34.31
N ASN A 543 -37.12 15.94 -33.44
CA ASN A 543 -37.35 14.66 -32.73
C ASN A 543 -37.72 14.91 -31.26
N GLY A 544 -38.08 16.26 -30.91
CA GLY A 544 -38.69 16.52 -29.59
C GLY A 544 -37.62 16.67 -28.50
N VAL A 545 -36.27 16.82 -28.87
CA VAL A 545 -35.14 17.03 -27.96
C VAL A 545 -34.81 18.52 -27.90
N TYR A 546 -34.56 18.91 -26.59
CA TYR A 546 -34.23 20.33 -26.41
C TYR A 546 -32.74 20.49 -26.13
N HIS A 547 -32.15 21.61 -26.79
CA HIS A 547 -30.72 21.87 -26.53
C HIS A 547 -30.55 23.30 -25.98
N LEU A 548 -29.76 23.29 -24.90
CA LEU A 548 -29.23 24.62 -24.48
C LEU A 548 -27.75 24.71 -24.84
N MET A 549 -27.53 25.80 -25.71
CA MET A 549 -26.12 25.86 -26.20
C MET A 549 -25.47 27.16 -25.72
N TYR A 550 -24.32 26.90 -25.12
CA TYR A 550 -23.60 28.07 -24.60
C TYR A 550 -22.25 28.20 -25.33
N HIS A 551 -22.06 29.50 -25.83
CA HIS A 551 -20.85 29.66 -26.69
C HIS A 551 -19.83 30.58 -26.00
N ALA A 552 -20.33 31.02 -24.84
CA ALA A 552 -19.41 31.97 -24.18
C ALA A 552 -18.14 31.24 -23.71
N LYS A 553 -17.08 31.83 -24.17
CA LYS A 553 -15.78 31.16 -23.94
C LYS A 553 -15.46 31.05 -22.45
N PRO A 554 -15.69 32.10 -21.63
CA PRO A 554 -15.38 31.99 -20.19
C PRO A 554 -16.25 30.94 -19.49
N PHE A 555 -17.42 30.79 -19.89
CA PHE A 555 -18.33 29.76 -19.36
C PHE A 555 -17.84 28.35 -19.71
N ASN A 556 -17.45 28.14 -20.90
CA ASN A 556 -16.96 26.80 -21.32
C ASN A 556 -15.59 26.51 -20.72
N GLN A 557 -14.76 27.58 -20.55
CA GLN A 557 -13.44 27.35 -19.94
C GLN A 557 -13.57 27.01 -18.46
N PHE A 558 -14.68 27.50 -17.85
CA PHE A 558 -14.94 27.16 -16.44
C PHE A 558 -15.16 25.65 -16.25
N PHE A 559 -15.98 25.03 -17.04
CA PHE A 559 -16.24 23.59 -16.90
C PHE A 559 -15.04 22.77 -17.37
N ALA A 560 -14.37 23.35 -18.36
CA ALA A 560 -13.11 22.67 -18.74
C ALA A 560 -12.13 22.67 -17.57
N ALA A 561 -12.12 23.81 -16.77
CA ALA A 561 -11.18 23.91 -15.64
C ALA A 561 -11.59 22.93 -14.52
N LEU A 562 -12.80 22.55 -14.44
CA LEU A 562 -13.27 21.59 -13.42
C LEU A 562 -12.99 20.16 -13.84
N GLY A 563 -12.63 20.04 -15.15
CA GLY A 563 -12.17 18.69 -15.58
C GLY A 563 -13.14 18.07 -16.59
N VAL A 564 -14.03 18.86 -17.22
CA VAL A 564 -14.92 18.34 -18.28
C VAL A 564 -14.20 18.45 -19.64
N ASN A 565 -14.08 17.25 -20.31
CA ASN A 565 -13.30 17.23 -21.56
C ASN A 565 -14.20 16.91 -22.76
N PRO A 566 -13.90 17.52 -23.99
CA PRO A 566 -14.69 17.23 -25.20
C PRO A 566 -14.34 15.87 -25.80
N VAL A 567 -14.86 14.82 -25.13
CA VAL A 567 -14.51 13.46 -25.60
C VAL A 567 -15.80 12.70 -25.89
N ARG A 568 -15.65 11.60 -26.58
CA ARG A 568 -16.82 10.74 -26.88
C ARG A 568 -17.27 9.98 -25.63
N ALA A 569 -18.39 9.38 -25.66
CA ALA A 569 -19.06 8.76 -24.50
C ALA A 569 -18.21 7.65 -23.87
N ASP A 570 -17.43 6.88 -24.68
CA ASP A 570 -16.67 5.73 -24.11
C ASP A 570 -15.39 6.24 -23.42
N HIS A 571 -15.06 7.59 -23.55
CA HIS A 571 -13.84 8.10 -22.90
C HIS A 571 -14.21 9.08 -21.78
N LYS A 572 -15.53 9.18 -21.47
CA LYS A 572 -15.92 10.10 -20.39
C LYS A 572 -15.37 9.63 -19.04
N SER A 573 -15.09 10.62 -18.14
CA SER A 573 -14.60 10.31 -16.78
C SER A 573 -15.16 11.31 -15.78
N VAL A 574 -15.11 10.88 -14.47
CA VAL A 574 -15.53 11.83 -13.44
C VAL A 574 -14.56 13.02 -13.40
N PRO A 575 -15.08 14.24 -13.39
CA PRO A 575 -14.16 15.39 -13.32
C PRO A 575 -13.21 15.29 -12.13
N GLN A 576 -11.90 15.53 -12.41
CA GLN A 576 -10.82 15.29 -11.43
C GLN A 576 -11.05 16.13 -10.15
N ALA A 577 -11.59 17.40 -10.27
CA ALA A 577 -11.78 18.30 -9.11
C ALA A 577 -12.80 17.75 -8.11
N LEU A 578 -13.57 16.66 -8.49
CA LEU A 578 -14.65 16.14 -7.62
C LEU A 578 -14.08 15.17 -6.60
N PHE A 579 -12.89 14.60 -6.83
CA PHE A 579 -12.31 13.60 -5.90
C PHE A 579 -11.77 14.30 -4.65
N THR A 580 -11.59 15.66 -4.69
CA THR A 580 -11.13 16.40 -3.50
C THR A 580 -12.23 17.36 -3.04
N ALA A 581 -13.55 17.18 -3.64
CA ALA A 581 -14.67 18.06 -3.26
C ALA A 581 -15.31 17.58 -1.95
N PRO A 582 -15.92 18.50 -1.22
CA PRO A 582 -16.62 18.09 -0.01
C PRO A 582 -17.79 17.13 -0.32
N LYS A 583 -18.20 16.49 0.63
CA LYS A 583 -19.21 15.40 0.52
C LYS A 583 -20.47 15.89 -0.21
N GLU A 584 -20.90 17.07 -0.03
CA GLU A 584 -22.18 17.58 -0.59
C GLU A 584 -22.07 17.77 -2.10
N ALA A 585 -20.94 18.27 -2.56
CA ALA A 585 -20.72 18.43 -4.02
C ALA A 585 -20.69 17.07 -4.73
N VAL A 586 -19.99 16.05 -4.08
CA VAL A 586 -19.93 14.69 -4.68
C VAL A 586 -21.32 14.07 -4.69
N VAL A 587 -22.13 14.35 -3.62
CA VAL A 587 -23.51 13.85 -3.58
C VAL A 587 -24.33 14.51 -4.70
N GLY A 588 -24.11 15.82 -4.94
CA GLY A 588 -24.82 16.52 -6.04
C GLY A 588 -24.45 15.94 -7.41
N PHE A 589 -23.13 15.66 -7.57
CA PHE A 589 -22.67 15.08 -8.87
C PHE A 589 -23.36 13.73 -9.11
N LEU A 590 -23.30 12.77 -8.05
CA LEU A 590 -23.90 11.44 -8.18
C LEU A 590 -25.42 11.54 -8.41
N GLN A 591 -26.04 12.61 -7.80
CA GLN A 591 -27.48 12.87 -8.02
C GLN A 591 -27.75 13.29 -9.48
N GLY A 592 -26.94 14.14 -10.06
CA GLY A 592 -27.09 14.65 -11.43
C GLY A 592 -26.85 13.54 -12.46
N ILE A 593 -25.81 12.74 -12.26
CA ILE A 593 -25.46 11.74 -13.29
C ILE A 593 -26.46 10.58 -13.24
N PHE A 594 -26.92 10.17 -12.03
CA PHE A 594 -27.92 9.09 -11.97
C PHE A 594 -29.29 9.56 -12.46
N SER A 595 -29.49 10.90 -12.32
CA SER A 595 -30.75 11.44 -12.88
C SER A 595 -30.70 11.50 -14.41
N ALA A 596 -29.55 11.64 -14.88
CA ALA A 596 -29.39 11.77 -16.32
C ALA A 596 -29.42 10.37 -16.99
N ASP A 597 -28.60 9.48 -16.26
CA ASP A 597 -28.40 8.19 -16.98
C ASP A 597 -28.75 7.01 -16.07
N GLY A 598 -29.31 7.25 -14.82
CA GLY A 598 -29.67 6.19 -13.85
C GLY A 598 -31.12 5.69 -14.03
N THR A 599 -31.24 4.45 -13.63
CA THR A 599 -32.61 3.86 -13.68
C THR A 599 -32.84 3.06 -12.42
N ILE A 600 -34.10 2.96 -12.04
CA ILE A 600 -34.45 2.17 -10.84
C ILE A 600 -35.23 0.93 -11.28
N ALA A 601 -34.64 -0.10 -10.81
CA ALA A 601 -35.39 -1.36 -11.07
C ALA A 601 -35.98 -1.88 -9.77
N ASN A 602 -37.27 -2.07 -9.76
CA ASN A 602 -38.03 -2.61 -8.60
C ASN A 602 -38.95 -3.76 -9.05
N ASP A 603 -38.16 -4.96 -8.89
CA ASP A 603 -38.91 -6.17 -9.33
C ASP A 603 -39.45 -6.89 -8.10
N ASP A 604 -40.86 -6.75 -7.71
CA ASP A 604 -41.51 -7.27 -6.49
C ASP A 604 -41.67 -8.79 -6.59
N VAL A 605 -41.49 -9.42 -7.81
CA VAL A 605 -41.70 -10.87 -8.04
C VAL A 605 -40.40 -11.65 -7.86
N LYS A 606 -39.10 -11.09 -8.24
CA LYS A 606 -37.79 -11.75 -8.18
C LYS A 606 -36.98 -11.18 -7.02
N GLY A 607 -37.69 -10.27 -6.20
CA GLY A 607 -37.09 -9.66 -4.99
C GLY A 607 -35.80 -8.89 -5.31
N ASN A 608 -35.47 -8.43 -6.66
CA ASN A 608 -34.24 -7.71 -7.07
C ASN A 608 -34.51 -6.20 -7.17
N ARG A 609 -33.97 -5.53 -6.22
CA ARG A 609 -34.13 -4.05 -6.20
C ARG A 609 -32.74 -3.38 -6.27
N TYR A 610 -32.63 -2.55 -7.30
CA TYR A 610 -31.32 -1.91 -7.37
C TYR A 610 -31.42 -0.60 -8.17
N VAL A 611 -30.49 0.25 -7.87
CA VAL A 611 -30.27 1.42 -8.72
C VAL A 611 -29.07 1.16 -9.65
N ARG A 612 -29.36 1.50 -10.96
CA ARG A 612 -28.27 1.18 -11.87
C ARG A 612 -27.92 2.40 -12.71
N LEU A 613 -26.68 2.48 -13.05
CA LEU A 613 -26.13 3.50 -13.95
C LEU A 613 -25.40 2.82 -15.13
N THR A 614 -25.89 3.24 -16.46
CA THR A 614 -25.26 2.59 -17.63
C THR A 614 -24.38 3.62 -18.35
N ALA A 615 -23.28 3.11 -18.72
CA ALA A 615 -22.39 4.02 -19.46
C ALA A 615 -21.47 3.20 -20.37
N LYS A 616 -21.06 3.90 -21.49
CA LYS A 616 -20.10 3.23 -22.40
C LYS A 616 -18.68 3.29 -21.82
N SER A 617 -18.50 4.21 -20.81
CA SER A 617 -17.14 4.35 -20.22
C SER A 617 -17.05 3.53 -18.93
N GLU A 618 -16.32 2.46 -18.95
CA GLU A 618 -16.09 1.62 -17.74
C GLU A 618 -15.26 2.37 -16.69
N LYS A 619 -14.38 3.18 -17.17
CA LYS A 619 -13.54 4.01 -16.27
C LYS A 619 -14.40 4.94 -15.40
N MET A 620 -15.36 5.61 -16.00
CA MET A 620 -16.22 6.54 -15.22
C MET A 620 -17.04 5.79 -14.17
N LEU A 621 -17.50 4.57 -14.56
CA LEU A 621 -18.31 3.82 -13.59
C LEU A 621 -17.46 3.31 -12.43
N LYS A 622 -16.19 2.98 -12.65
CA LYS A 622 -15.28 2.54 -11.57
C LYS A 622 -14.94 3.71 -10.64
N GLN A 623 -14.86 4.96 -11.21
CA GLN A 623 -14.62 6.13 -10.35
C GLN A 623 -15.86 6.47 -9.51
N ILE A 624 -16.99 6.21 -10.13
CA ILE A 624 -18.25 6.43 -9.38
C ILE A 624 -18.40 5.36 -8.29
N GLN A 625 -17.91 4.14 -8.67
CA GLN A 625 -17.97 3.05 -7.67
C GLN A 625 -17.12 3.40 -6.44
N ILE A 626 -15.93 4.03 -6.45
CA ILE A 626 -15.04 4.42 -5.32
C ILE A 626 -15.67 5.57 -4.54
N LEU A 627 -16.41 6.58 -5.28
CA LEU A 627 -17.10 7.68 -4.57
C LEU A 627 -18.26 7.13 -3.73
N LEU A 628 -18.90 6.07 -4.32
CA LEU A 628 -20.01 5.47 -3.56
C LEU A 628 -19.48 4.69 -2.35
N LEU A 629 -18.30 3.99 -2.60
CA LEU A 629 -17.73 3.20 -1.48
C LEU A 629 -17.26 4.12 -0.35
N ASN A 630 -16.71 5.33 -0.67
CA ASN A 630 -16.28 6.30 0.37
C ASN A 630 -17.47 6.84 1.16
N LEU A 631 -18.83 6.66 0.60
CA LEU A 631 -20.04 7.02 1.37
C LEU A 631 -20.57 5.82 2.16
N GLY A 632 -19.68 4.70 1.98
CA GLY A 632 -20.14 3.48 2.68
C GLY A 632 -21.16 2.69 1.86
N ILE A 633 -21.27 3.07 0.52
CA ILE A 633 -22.25 2.33 -0.34
C ILE A 633 -21.48 1.42 -1.29
N LYS A 634 -21.67 0.11 -1.05
CA LYS A 634 -21.00 -0.89 -1.91
C LYS A 634 -21.81 -1.13 -3.19
N SER A 635 -21.08 -1.21 -4.35
CA SER A 635 -21.78 -1.42 -5.64
C SER A 635 -21.02 -2.42 -6.50
N ARG A 636 -21.79 -2.84 -7.61
CA ARG A 636 -21.17 -3.86 -8.50
C ARG A 636 -21.29 -3.39 -9.97
N ILE A 637 -20.19 -3.64 -10.73
CA ILE A 637 -20.22 -3.23 -12.15
C ILE A 637 -20.34 -4.50 -13.02
N TYR A 638 -21.21 -4.37 -14.01
CA TYR A 638 -21.43 -5.51 -14.95
C TYR A 638 -21.04 -5.05 -16.37
N ASP A 639 -20.27 -5.98 -17.08
CA ASP A 639 -20.02 -5.75 -18.51
C ASP A 639 -21.16 -6.33 -19.38
N ARG A 640 -21.97 -5.38 -19.97
CA ARG A 640 -23.13 -5.83 -20.79
C ARG A 640 -22.88 -5.57 -22.28
N SER A 641 -21.57 -5.58 -22.63
CA SER A 641 -21.23 -5.30 -24.04
C SER A 641 -21.76 -6.41 -24.96
N ARG A 642 -22.35 -5.97 -26.23
CA ARG A 642 -22.89 -6.90 -27.25
C ARG A 642 -22.40 -6.53 -28.65
N ALA A 643 -22.67 -7.47 -29.77
CA ALA A 643 -22.21 -7.23 -31.16
C ALA A 643 -22.87 -5.97 -31.76
N PRO A 644 -22.03 -5.16 -32.55
CA PRO A 644 -22.49 -3.90 -33.14
C PRO A 644 -23.66 -4.11 -34.11
N ARG A 645 -24.72 -3.29 -33.95
CA ARG A 645 -25.89 -3.39 -34.85
C ARG A 645 -26.02 -2.10 -35.66
N GLU A 646 -26.36 -2.30 -36.99
CA GLU A 646 -26.64 -1.07 -37.80
C GLU A 646 -27.96 -0.42 -37.35
N THR A 647 -27.71 0.75 -36.87
CA THR A 647 -28.84 1.31 -36.08
C THR A 647 -29.61 2.32 -36.94
N PHE A 648 -28.96 3.10 -37.90
CA PHE A 648 -29.81 3.95 -38.75
C PHE A 648 -28.94 4.79 -39.67
N ALA A 649 -29.30 4.99 -41.05
CA ALA A 649 -28.56 5.72 -42.11
C ALA A 649 -29.31 6.99 -42.49
N TYR A 650 -28.49 8.09 -42.49
CA TYR A 650 -29.20 9.28 -43.01
C TYR A 650 -28.28 10.04 -43.98
N THR A 651 -28.88 10.93 -44.93
CA THR A 651 -28.14 11.68 -45.97
C THR A 651 -27.96 13.13 -45.53
N THR A 652 -26.63 13.45 -45.39
CA THR A 652 -26.31 14.82 -44.93
C THR A 652 -26.80 15.86 -45.95
N LYS A 653 -26.87 17.13 -45.55
CA LYS A 653 -27.31 18.27 -46.41
C LYS A 653 -26.39 18.41 -47.64
N ALA A 654 -25.16 17.77 -47.65
CA ALA A 654 -24.20 17.77 -48.78
C ALA A 654 -24.35 16.51 -49.63
N GLY A 655 -25.46 15.65 -49.32
CA GLY A 655 -25.83 14.50 -50.19
C GLY A 655 -25.03 13.24 -49.82
N GLU A 656 -24.31 13.21 -48.66
CA GLU A 656 -23.52 12.03 -48.24
C GLU A 656 -24.36 11.10 -47.34
N ASN A 657 -24.37 9.81 -47.72
CA ASN A 657 -25.09 8.81 -46.90
C ASN A 657 -24.21 8.35 -45.74
N LYS A 658 -24.72 8.83 -44.45
CA LYS A 658 -23.97 8.41 -43.26
C LYS A 658 -24.74 7.32 -42.48
N VAL A 659 -24.05 6.15 -42.25
CA VAL A 659 -24.65 5.04 -41.50
C VAL A 659 -24.02 5.01 -40.11
N TYR A 660 -25.03 5.08 -39.09
CA TYR A 660 -24.56 5.01 -37.69
C TYR A 660 -24.65 3.56 -37.16
N VAL A 661 -23.52 3.07 -36.71
CA VAL A 661 -23.39 1.68 -36.21
C VAL A 661 -23.25 1.73 -34.68
N SER A 662 -24.31 1.05 -33.93
CA SER A 662 -24.13 0.94 -32.46
C SER A 662 -22.96 0.01 -32.11
N GLY A 663 -21.86 0.48 -31.45
CA GLY A 663 -20.51 -0.08 -31.17
C GLY A 663 -20.58 -1.26 -30.20
N GLY A 664 -22.09 -1.64 -29.57
CA GLY A 664 -22.24 -2.92 -28.85
C GLY A 664 -21.52 -2.89 -27.50
N ILE A 665 -20.70 -1.72 -26.95
CA ILE A 665 -20.02 -1.60 -25.65
C ILE A 665 -20.98 -0.93 -24.66
N LEU A 666 -21.30 -1.67 -23.42
CA LEU A 666 -22.26 -1.16 -22.41
C LEU A 666 -21.92 -1.75 -21.05
N PHE A 667 -21.54 -0.84 -20.13
CA PHE A 667 -21.27 -1.27 -18.74
C PHE A 667 -22.38 -0.76 -17.81
N GLU A 668 -22.45 -1.54 -16.68
CA GLU A 668 -23.56 -1.19 -15.78
C GLU A 668 -23.07 -1.27 -14.33
N LEU A 669 -23.37 -0.17 -13.57
CA LEU A 669 -23.10 -0.16 -12.12
C LEU A 669 -24.41 -0.29 -11.33
N GLN A 670 -24.35 -1.26 -10.35
CA GLN A 670 -25.62 -1.51 -9.64
C GLN A 670 -25.40 -1.35 -8.12
N ILE A 671 -26.37 -0.68 -7.49
CA ILE A 671 -26.40 -0.57 -6.01
C ILE A 671 -27.63 -1.34 -5.47
N ASN A 672 -27.28 -2.27 -4.45
CA ASN A 672 -28.40 -3.10 -3.92
C ASN A 672 -28.28 -3.21 -2.40
N LYS A 673 -29.17 -4.02 -1.71
CA LYS A 673 -29.14 -4.34 -0.26
C LYS A 673 -29.10 -3.05 0.57
N GLU A 674 -28.31 -3.06 1.75
CA GLU A 674 -28.25 -1.90 2.66
C GLU A 674 -27.70 -0.66 1.95
N GLY A 675 -26.95 -0.83 0.80
CA GLY A 675 -26.41 0.30 0.01
C GLY A 675 -27.51 1.08 -0.71
N LEU A 676 -28.55 0.47 -1.10
CA LEU A 676 -29.69 1.11 -1.79
C LEU A 676 -30.42 2.07 -0.85
N GLU A 677 -30.59 1.55 0.43
CA GLU A 677 -31.23 2.45 1.41
C GLU A 677 -30.37 3.70 1.64
N LYS A 678 -29.07 3.50 1.72
CA LYS A 678 -28.14 4.64 1.94
C LYS A 678 -28.09 5.55 0.70
N PHE A 679 -28.28 4.98 -0.57
CA PHE A 679 -28.26 5.83 -1.79
C PHE A 679 -29.50 6.71 -1.86
N ILE A 680 -30.61 6.13 -1.54
CA ILE A 680 -31.86 6.89 -1.67
C ILE A 680 -31.90 7.99 -0.60
N SER A 681 -31.39 7.59 0.69
CA SER A 681 -31.48 8.59 1.77
C SER A 681 -30.42 9.69 1.60
N GLN A 682 -29.27 9.32 1.03
CA GLN A 682 -28.15 10.29 1.07
C GLN A 682 -27.98 10.96 -0.30
N ILE A 683 -28.36 10.24 -1.54
CA ILE A 683 -28.05 10.83 -2.88
C ILE A 683 -29.37 11.09 -3.62
N GLY A 684 -30.23 10.24 -3.86
CA GLY A 684 -31.56 10.40 -4.54
C GLY A 684 -31.43 10.90 -5.98
N PHE A 685 -32.54 11.48 -6.68
CA PHE A 685 -32.52 11.93 -8.08
C PHE A 685 -33.00 13.36 -8.16
N LEU A 686 -32.75 14.15 -9.26
CA LEU A 686 -33.07 15.56 -9.41
C LEU A 686 -34.53 15.75 -9.78
N ALA A 687 -35.20 16.83 -9.27
CA ALA A 687 -36.52 17.36 -9.66
C ALA A 687 -37.55 16.23 -9.65
N ASP A 688 -37.32 15.22 -8.67
CA ASP A 688 -38.26 14.15 -8.34
C ASP A 688 -38.34 13.11 -9.47
N LYS A 689 -37.34 13.17 -10.36
CA LYS A 689 -37.19 12.14 -11.39
C LYS A 689 -37.22 10.72 -10.77
N HIS A 690 -38.16 9.96 -11.09
CA HIS A 690 -38.38 8.58 -10.63
C HIS A 690 -39.06 8.53 -9.27
N ALA A 691 -39.70 9.73 -8.83
CA ALA A 691 -40.33 9.93 -7.49
C ALA A 691 -41.37 8.84 -7.26
N GLY A 692 -42.05 8.29 -8.42
CA GLY A 692 -43.06 7.23 -8.33
C GLY A 692 -42.44 5.86 -8.04
N LYS A 693 -41.18 5.59 -8.39
CA LYS A 693 -40.47 4.30 -8.22
C LYS A 693 -39.64 4.29 -6.94
N ILE A 694 -39.28 5.45 -6.36
CA ILE A 694 -38.47 5.57 -5.15
C ILE A 694 -39.33 5.26 -3.91
N ASN A 695 -40.67 5.62 -3.95
CA ASN A 695 -41.62 5.33 -2.88
C ASN A 695 -41.86 3.84 -2.71
N SER A 696 -41.61 3.06 -3.85
CA SER A 696 -41.79 1.61 -3.84
C SER A 696 -40.53 0.90 -3.31
N LEU A 697 -39.36 1.66 -2.92
CA LEU A 697 -38.05 1.11 -2.47
C LEU A 697 -37.84 1.43 -1.00
N THR A 698 -38.69 2.35 -0.22
CA THR A 698 -38.42 2.97 1.09
C THR A 698 -39.27 2.29 2.17
N ASN A 699 -40.12 1.06 1.84
CA ASN A 699 -40.93 0.34 2.84
C ASN A 699 -40.43 -1.10 3.01
N HIS A 700 -39.01 -1.29 2.73
CA HIS A 700 -38.52 -2.68 2.81
C HIS A 700 -37.24 -2.73 3.65
N SER A 701 -37.13 -3.86 4.56
CA SER A 701 -35.87 -4.09 5.31
C SER A 701 -34.84 -4.81 4.44
N TYR A 702 -33.60 -4.19 4.27
CA TYR A 702 -32.54 -4.70 3.36
C TYR A 702 -31.50 -5.47 4.18
N ARG A 703 -31.05 -6.62 3.56
CA ARG A 703 -29.99 -7.42 4.20
C ARG A 703 -28.72 -6.59 4.39
N LYS A 704 -28.04 -6.94 5.59
CA LYS A 704 -26.78 -6.21 5.87
C LYS A 704 -25.70 -6.59 4.85
N GLN A 705 -24.99 -5.58 4.48
CA GLN A 705 -23.92 -5.80 3.48
C GLN A 705 -22.60 -6.12 4.19
N ASN A 706 -21.91 -7.23 3.62
CA ASN A 706 -20.56 -7.51 4.19
C ASN A 706 -19.47 -6.91 3.29
N PHE A 707 -18.51 -6.25 3.82
CA PHE A 707 -17.46 -5.52 3.07
C PHE A 707 -16.26 -6.45 2.81
N LEU A 708 -16.67 -7.65 2.34
CA LEU A 708 -15.70 -8.65 1.85
C LEU A 708 -15.94 -8.92 0.36
N GLU A 709 -14.82 -9.17 -0.29
CA GLU A 709 -14.99 -9.41 -1.74
C GLU A 709 -14.17 -10.62 -2.16
N ARG A 710 -14.85 -11.22 -3.22
CA ARG A 710 -14.07 -12.32 -3.86
C ARG A 710 -13.28 -11.78 -5.05
N ILE A 711 -12.17 -12.56 -5.20
CA ILE A 711 -11.27 -12.09 -6.27
C ILE A 711 -11.73 -12.67 -7.61
N LYS A 712 -12.03 -11.71 -8.59
CA LYS A 712 -12.42 -12.14 -9.95
C LYS A 712 -11.18 -12.45 -10.81
N SER A 713 -10.24 -11.54 -10.67
CA SER A 713 -9.07 -11.86 -11.52
C SER A 713 -7.86 -11.05 -11.00
N ILE A 714 -6.62 -11.54 -11.17
CA ILE A 714 -5.33 -10.84 -10.95
C ILE A 714 -4.51 -10.93 -12.24
N GLU A 715 -4.36 -9.72 -12.76
CA GLU A 715 -3.72 -9.78 -14.09
C GLU A 715 -2.50 -8.85 -14.10
N TYR A 716 -1.47 -9.33 -14.57
CA TYR A 716 -0.29 -8.45 -14.78
C TYR A 716 -0.63 -7.32 -15.77
N VAL A 717 -0.53 -6.01 -15.38
CA VAL A 717 -1.07 -4.87 -16.15
C VAL A 717 0.10 -4.03 -16.67
N GLY A 718 1.40 -4.41 -16.31
CA GLY A 718 2.50 -3.65 -16.94
C GLY A 718 3.28 -2.85 -15.89
N GLU A 719 4.21 -2.02 -16.01
CA GLU A 719 5.05 -1.28 -15.05
C GLU A 719 4.49 0.13 -14.83
N GLU A 720 4.16 0.53 -13.58
CA GLU A 720 3.62 1.86 -13.22
C GLU A 720 4.45 2.46 -12.08
N LYS A 721 4.76 3.83 -12.07
CA LYS A 721 5.29 4.45 -10.83
C LYS A 721 4.50 3.98 -9.60
N VAL A 722 5.36 3.50 -8.59
CA VAL A 722 4.66 2.87 -7.46
C VAL A 722 5.08 3.57 -6.17
N TYR A 723 4.26 3.75 -5.36
CA TYR A 723 4.41 4.55 -4.14
C TYR A 723 4.13 3.69 -2.91
N ASP A 724 4.73 4.22 -1.79
CA ASP A 724 4.39 3.54 -0.54
C ASP A 724 4.23 4.57 0.58
N LEU A 725 3.59 4.06 1.53
CA LEU A 725 3.43 4.99 2.68
C LEU A 725 3.51 4.20 3.98
N SER A 726 3.98 4.92 4.98
CA SER A 726 4.11 4.25 6.28
C SER A 726 3.06 4.77 7.25
N GLU A 727 2.15 3.81 7.59
CA GLU A 727 1.17 4.09 8.66
C GLU A 727 1.40 3.12 9.84
N PRO A 728 1.92 3.65 10.93
CA PRO A 728 2.52 2.84 12.01
C PRO A 728 1.47 2.23 12.94
N SER A 729 0.15 2.73 12.76
CA SER A 729 -0.83 2.21 13.74
C SER A 729 -1.33 0.82 13.34
N THR A 730 -1.74 0.70 12.17
CA THR A 730 -2.28 -0.62 11.76
C THR A 730 -1.37 -1.27 10.73
N THR A 731 -0.28 -0.56 10.49
CA THR A 731 0.67 -1.00 9.45
C THR A 731 -0.06 -1.38 8.16
N THR A 732 -1.39 -0.85 7.99
CA THR A 732 -2.18 -1.03 6.75
C THR A 732 -2.76 0.32 6.32
N PHE A 733 -3.22 0.38 5.12
CA PHE A 733 -4.00 1.54 4.69
C PHE A 733 -4.93 1.13 3.55
N ILE A 734 -6.11 2.01 3.24
CA ILE A 734 -7.13 1.68 2.21
C ILE A 734 -6.70 2.30 0.87
N ALA A 735 -6.51 1.36 -0.01
CA ALA A 735 -6.07 1.78 -1.35
C ALA A 735 -7.07 1.32 -2.41
N ASN A 736 -7.76 2.41 -3.01
CA ASN A 736 -8.84 2.16 -4.01
C ASN A 736 -9.89 1.21 -3.44
N GLY A 737 -9.99 1.41 -2.08
CA GLY A 737 -11.13 0.68 -1.46
C GLY A 737 -10.68 -0.68 -0.89
N LEU A 738 -9.39 -1.08 -1.24
CA LEU A 738 -8.88 -2.35 -0.68
C LEU A 738 -7.95 -2.06 0.51
N VAL A 739 -7.89 -2.95 1.46
CA VAL A 739 -7.01 -2.75 2.64
C VAL A 739 -5.69 -3.48 2.42
N ILE A 740 -4.33 -2.64 2.60
CA ILE A 740 -3.04 -3.25 2.19
C ILE A 740 -1.97 -2.86 3.22
N SER A 741 -0.31 -3.47 3.14
CA SER A 741 0.69 -3.35 4.25
C SER A 741 1.83 -2.41 3.84
N ASN A 742 3.56 -2.03 5.19
CA ASN A 742 4.76 -1.17 4.98
C ASN A 742 5.95 -2.01 4.54
N CYS A 743 8.56 -0.99 4.31
CA CYS A 743 9.78 -1.77 4.03
C CYS A 743 11.01 -0.95 4.41
N GLY A 744 14.08 -1.95 4.80
CA GLY A 744 15.44 -1.77 4.25
C GLY A 744 16.50 -1.84 5.35
N GLU A 745 18.34 -2.82 5.77
CA GLU A 745 19.54 -2.65 6.62
C GLU A 745 20.58 -3.73 6.28
N GLN A 746 21.51 -4.65 5.09
CA GLN A 746 22.57 -5.67 4.91
C GLN A 746 22.87 -5.83 3.42
N PHE A 747 24.73 -6.08 3.17
CA PHE A 747 25.23 -6.41 1.81
C PHE A 747 25.36 -7.93 1.66
N LEU A 748 24.76 -8.60 0.86
CA LEU A 748 24.62 -10.08 0.84
C LEU A 748 24.82 -10.58 -0.59
N HIS A 749 25.68 -11.98 -0.70
CA HIS A 749 25.58 -12.69 -2.00
C HIS A 749 24.13 -13.09 -2.30
N HIS A 750 23.89 -13.36 -3.57
CA HIS A 750 22.51 -13.76 -3.90
C HIS A 750 22.05 -14.94 -3.03
N TYR A 751 20.90 -14.74 -2.46
CA TYR A 751 20.16 -15.71 -1.64
C TYR A 751 20.81 -15.84 -0.26
N ASP A 752 21.86 -15.05 0.03
CA ASP A 752 22.50 -15.15 1.36
C ASP A 752 21.68 -14.35 2.39
N VAL A 753 21.87 -14.67 3.69
CA VAL A 753 20.94 -14.10 4.71
C VAL A 753 21.78 -13.37 5.76
N CYS A 754 20.98 -12.54 6.45
CA CYS A 754 21.61 -11.79 7.56
C CYS A 754 21.03 -12.27 8.89
N ASN A 755 21.83 -12.94 9.64
CA ASN A 755 21.45 -13.33 11.01
C ASN A 755 22.10 -12.40 12.04
N LEU A 756 21.23 -11.50 12.72
CA LEU A 756 21.84 -10.36 13.46
C LEU A 756 21.68 -10.56 14.96
N GLY A 757 22.52 -9.97 15.68
CA GLY A 757 22.53 -9.82 17.15
C GLY A 757 23.51 -8.72 17.57
N SER A 758 23.14 -8.13 18.76
CA SER A 758 24.05 -7.01 19.08
C SER A 758 24.46 -7.09 20.56
N ILE A 759 25.83 -6.75 20.77
CA ILE A 759 26.36 -6.66 22.15
C ILE A 759 26.17 -5.22 22.65
N ASN A 760 25.58 -5.13 23.82
CA ASN A 760 25.47 -3.80 24.46
C ASN A 760 26.77 -3.44 25.18
N LEU A 761 27.57 -2.51 24.61
CA LEU A 761 28.93 -2.23 25.11
C LEU A 761 28.86 -1.50 26.45
N SER A 762 27.80 -0.79 26.63
CA SER A 762 27.71 -0.05 27.90
C SER A 762 27.60 -0.99 29.10
N ALA A 763 27.14 -2.20 28.91
CA ALA A 763 26.95 -3.14 30.03
C ALA A 763 28.27 -3.66 30.57
N PHE A 764 29.35 -3.27 29.89
CA PHE A 764 30.62 -3.88 30.33
C PHE A 764 31.52 -2.80 30.94
N VAL A 765 30.91 -1.69 31.20
CA VAL A 765 31.73 -0.63 31.82
C VAL A 765 31.28 -0.47 33.28
N GLU A 766 32.24 -0.67 34.15
CA GLU A 766 32.01 -0.42 35.59
C GLU A 766 33.20 0.36 36.17
N GLY A 767 32.83 1.38 36.93
CA GLY A 767 33.92 2.18 37.56
C GLY A 767 34.84 2.82 36.50
N LYS A 768 34.31 3.18 35.31
CA LYS A 768 35.03 3.83 34.18
C LYS A 768 36.06 2.89 33.56
N LYS A 769 35.98 1.58 33.89
CA LYS A 769 36.85 0.57 33.27
C LYS A 769 36.00 -0.45 32.51
N ILE A 770 36.64 -0.93 31.46
CA ILE A 770 35.90 -1.92 30.65
C ILE A 770 36.25 -3.33 31.16
N ASN A 771 35.20 -4.15 31.38
CA ASN A 771 35.41 -5.58 31.71
C ASN A 771 35.61 -6.42 30.44
N TRP A 772 36.90 -6.62 30.11
CA TRP A 772 37.20 -7.27 28.81
C TRP A 772 36.95 -8.79 28.89
N THR A 773 37.11 -9.32 30.12
CA THR A 773 36.90 -10.78 30.29
C THR A 773 35.43 -11.14 30.07
N ARG A 774 34.60 -10.36 30.64
CA ARG A 774 33.15 -10.67 30.46
C ARG A 774 32.71 -10.37 29.02
N LEU A 775 33.26 -9.25 28.44
CA LEU A 775 32.93 -8.96 27.03
C LEU A 775 33.36 -10.12 26.13
N ARG A 776 34.55 -10.73 26.49
CA ARG A 776 34.98 -11.91 25.71
C ARG A 776 33.96 -13.05 25.83
N HIS A 777 33.56 -13.32 27.05
CA HIS A 777 32.59 -14.41 27.24
C HIS A 777 31.29 -14.12 26.49
N ALA A 778 30.78 -12.90 26.58
CA ALA A 778 29.50 -12.58 25.92
C ALA A 778 29.65 -12.67 24.40
N THR A 779 30.79 -12.20 23.96
CA THR A 779 31.01 -12.25 22.49
C THR A 779 31.04 -13.69 21.99
N ARG A 780 31.70 -14.54 22.66
CA ARG A 780 31.80 -15.95 22.19
C ARG A 780 30.45 -16.66 22.34
N THR A 781 29.78 -16.32 23.39
CA THR A 781 28.45 -16.93 23.59
C THR A 781 27.47 -16.45 22.51
N ALA A 782 27.60 -15.18 22.19
CA ALA A 782 26.68 -14.62 21.16
C ALA A 782 26.94 -15.28 19.80
N VAL A 783 28.23 -15.51 19.50
CA VAL A 783 28.55 -16.14 18.20
C VAL A 783 27.93 -17.54 18.14
N ARG A 784 28.06 -18.27 19.19
CA ARG A 784 27.47 -19.62 19.19
C ARG A 784 25.94 -19.56 19.07
N ALA A 785 25.33 -18.57 19.80
CA ALA A 785 23.85 -18.47 19.73
C ALA A 785 23.41 -18.14 18.30
N LEU A 786 24.10 -17.22 17.72
CA LEU A 786 23.70 -16.82 16.36
C LEU A 786 23.94 -17.97 15.36
N ASP A 787 25.06 -18.76 15.62
CA ASP A 787 25.29 -19.95 14.75
C ASP A 787 24.15 -20.97 14.91
N ASN A 788 23.64 -21.07 16.11
CA ASN A 788 22.55 -22.04 16.34
C ASN A 788 21.25 -21.58 15.68
N VAL A 789 21.12 -20.30 15.56
CA VAL A 789 19.89 -19.81 14.92
C VAL A 789 19.82 -20.30 13.48
N ILE A 790 20.98 -20.40 12.82
CA ILE A 790 21.00 -20.80 11.40
C ILE A 790 20.39 -22.20 11.24
N ASP A 791 20.50 -23.00 12.28
CA ASP A 791 19.98 -24.39 12.18
C ASP A 791 18.45 -24.41 12.34
N LEU A 792 17.99 -23.28 12.72
CA LEU A 792 16.53 -23.28 12.99
C LEU A 792 15.77 -22.61 11.84
N TYR A 793 16.54 -22.09 10.83
CA TYR A 793 15.83 -21.37 9.75
C TYR A 793 14.86 -22.28 9.02
N ASP A 794 13.86 -21.67 8.68
CA ASP A 794 12.83 -22.37 7.89
C ASP A 794 12.12 -21.35 6.99
N HIS A 795 13.02 -21.03 5.70
CA HIS A 795 12.46 -20.02 4.75
C HIS A 795 11.58 -20.70 3.69
N PRO A 796 10.73 -19.94 3.17
CA PRO A 796 9.88 -20.49 2.11
C PRO A 796 10.67 -20.72 0.81
N VAL A 797 11.69 -20.05 0.65
CA VAL A 797 12.61 -20.35 -0.48
C VAL A 797 13.79 -21.15 0.04
N LYS A 798 13.82 -22.48 -0.48
CA LYS A 798 14.77 -23.41 0.16
C LYS A 798 16.21 -23.06 -0.21
N LYS A 799 16.35 -22.39 -1.34
CA LYS A 799 17.74 -22.01 -1.72
C LYS A 799 18.35 -21.05 -0.69
N VAL A 800 17.45 -20.31 -0.11
CA VAL A 800 17.96 -19.38 0.93
C VAL A 800 18.48 -20.18 2.13
N ASP A 801 17.74 -21.24 2.55
CA ASP A 801 18.21 -22.06 3.68
C ASP A 801 19.51 -22.79 3.34
N GLU A 802 19.51 -23.28 2.11
CA GLU A 802 20.72 -24.04 1.71
C GLU A 802 21.94 -23.13 1.72
N ARG A 803 21.62 -21.87 1.18
CA ARG A 803 22.77 -20.96 1.16
C ARG A 803 23.16 -20.54 2.59
N ALA A 804 22.20 -20.24 3.45
CA ALA A 804 22.50 -19.89 4.85
C ALA A 804 23.29 -21.01 5.55
N GLN A 805 22.97 -22.28 5.24
CA GLN A 805 23.70 -23.40 5.87
C GLN A 805 25.10 -23.54 5.27
N ALA A 806 25.20 -23.24 4.01
CA ALA A 806 26.49 -23.43 3.35
C ALA A 806 27.49 -22.35 3.78
N ASN A 807 26.93 -21.13 3.99
CA ASN A 807 27.88 -20.03 4.29
C ASN A 807 27.96 -19.77 5.80
N ARG A 808 26.86 -20.03 6.46
CA ARG A 808 26.70 -19.85 7.92
C ARG A 808 27.15 -18.45 8.34
N ARG A 809 26.66 -17.48 7.55
CA ARG A 809 27.02 -16.07 7.85
C ARG A 809 26.21 -15.56 9.05
N ILE A 810 26.91 -14.77 9.90
CA ILE A 810 26.16 -14.12 11.00
C ILE A 810 26.58 -12.64 11.05
N GLY A 811 25.77 -11.90 11.77
CA GLY A 811 26.05 -10.46 11.88
C GLY A 811 25.99 -10.03 13.36
N LEU A 812 27.17 -10.29 14.04
CA LEU A 812 27.22 -9.86 15.44
C LEU A 812 27.66 -8.38 15.51
N GLY A 813 26.70 -7.53 15.92
CA GLY A 813 27.01 -6.09 16.00
C GLY A 813 27.11 -5.62 17.46
N VAL A 814 27.19 -4.22 17.52
CA VAL A 814 27.25 -3.65 18.89
C VAL A 814 26.19 -2.54 18.99
N MET A 815 25.77 -2.26 20.16
CA MET A 815 24.93 -1.10 20.49
C MET A 815 25.38 -0.50 21.81
N GLY A 816 24.97 0.71 22.10
CA GLY A 816 25.29 1.31 23.41
C GLY A 816 26.69 1.97 23.40
N PHE A 817 27.29 2.23 22.27
CA PHE A 817 28.67 2.77 22.24
C PHE A 817 28.70 4.19 22.80
N ALA A 818 27.64 5.03 22.42
CA ALA A 818 27.63 6.39 23.01
C ALA A 818 27.54 6.32 24.53
N ASP A 819 26.76 5.43 25.03
CA ASP A 819 26.64 5.28 26.50
C ASP A 819 27.96 4.79 27.12
N MET A 820 28.62 3.88 26.41
CA MET A 820 29.93 3.42 26.92
C MET A 820 30.90 4.61 27.04
N LEU A 821 30.86 5.48 26.04
CA LEU A 821 31.79 6.63 26.11
C LEU A 821 31.37 7.58 27.23
N PHE A 822 30.04 7.70 27.43
CA PHE A 822 29.61 8.54 28.57
C PHE A 822 30.12 7.97 29.90
N LYS A 823 30.10 6.67 30.08
CA LYS A 823 30.54 6.06 31.36
C LYS A 823 32.05 6.16 31.54
N LEU A 824 32.75 6.24 30.39
CA LEU A 824 34.23 6.29 30.49
C LEU A 824 34.70 7.74 30.49
N ARG A 825 33.71 8.64 30.34
CA ARG A 825 34.01 10.09 30.22
C ARG A 825 34.97 10.37 29.05
N ALA A 826 34.66 9.71 27.95
CA ALA A 826 35.44 9.96 26.71
C ALA A 826 34.54 10.62 25.66
N PRO A 827 35.13 11.61 24.97
CA PRO A 827 34.33 12.29 23.95
C PRO A 827 34.22 11.48 22.66
N TYR A 828 32.96 11.49 22.11
CA TYR A 828 32.70 10.73 20.87
C TYR A 828 33.55 11.26 19.72
N ASN A 829 33.55 12.65 19.50
CA ASN A 829 34.25 13.27 18.34
C ASN A 829 35.70 13.59 18.70
N SER A 830 36.48 12.63 19.25
CA SER A 830 37.90 12.83 19.59
C SER A 830 38.72 11.59 19.19
N LYS A 831 40.03 11.81 19.13
CA LYS A 831 40.92 10.66 18.85
C LYS A 831 40.76 9.57 19.91
N GLU A 832 40.67 10.03 21.15
CA GLU A 832 40.46 9.04 22.23
C GLU A 832 39.21 8.19 21.96
N GLY A 833 38.04 8.86 21.67
CA GLY A 833 36.79 8.11 21.36
C GLY A 833 37.00 7.13 20.20
N ARG A 834 37.70 7.56 19.18
CA ARG A 834 37.92 6.68 17.99
C ARG A 834 38.87 5.53 18.34
N ASP A 835 39.88 5.79 19.13
CA ASP A 835 40.80 4.69 19.54
C ASP A 835 40.04 3.64 20.35
N LEU A 836 39.16 4.16 21.16
CA LEU A 836 38.37 3.20 21.94
C LEU A 836 37.44 2.39 21.03
N ALA A 837 36.87 3.10 20.10
CA ALA A 837 36.03 2.38 19.13
C ALA A 837 36.82 1.26 18.43
N GLU A 838 38.07 1.55 18.04
CA GLU A 838 38.88 0.52 17.36
C GLU A 838 39.26 -0.61 18.31
N LYS A 839 39.61 -0.17 19.46
CA LYS A 839 40.03 -1.20 20.43
C LYS A 839 38.87 -2.13 20.77
N THR A 840 37.73 -1.56 20.97
CA THR A 840 36.58 -2.39 21.40
C THR A 840 36.08 -3.27 20.25
N MET A 841 35.82 -2.63 19.14
CA MET A 841 35.32 -3.47 18.02
C MET A 841 36.40 -4.46 17.55
N GLY A 842 37.71 -4.03 17.60
CA GLY A 842 38.81 -5.00 17.31
C GLY A 842 38.74 -6.22 18.24
N PHE A 843 38.53 -5.95 19.49
CA PHE A 843 38.45 -7.06 20.47
C PHE A 843 37.25 -7.97 20.17
N VAL A 844 36.09 -7.34 19.90
CA VAL A 844 34.89 -8.16 19.61
C VAL A 844 35.12 -8.99 18.35
N ASN A 845 35.70 -8.36 17.38
CA ASN A 845 35.95 -9.09 16.11
C ASN A 845 36.93 -10.25 16.31
N LYS A 846 37.94 -9.97 17.02
CA LYS A 846 38.95 -11.03 17.24
C LYS A 846 38.33 -12.22 18.00
N GLU A 847 37.64 -11.89 19.03
CA GLU A 847 37.04 -13.00 19.83
C GLU A 847 35.94 -13.72 19.04
N ALA A 848 35.20 -12.95 18.25
CA ALA A 848 34.17 -13.62 17.41
C ALA A 848 34.83 -14.61 16.43
N HIS A 849 36.01 -14.26 15.86
CA HIS A 849 36.69 -15.17 14.91
C HIS A 849 37.27 -16.38 15.64
N LYS A 850 37.75 -16.14 16.85
CA LYS A 850 38.25 -17.30 17.62
C LYS A 850 37.10 -18.26 17.98
N ALA A 851 36.01 -17.62 18.35
CA ALA A 851 34.86 -18.49 18.68
C ALA A 851 34.42 -19.29 17.45
N SER A 852 34.42 -18.68 16.33
CA SER A 852 34.05 -19.43 15.11
C SER A 852 35.04 -20.56 14.83
N GLN A 853 36.36 -20.33 15.10
CA GLN A 853 37.37 -21.40 14.91
C GLN A 853 37.11 -22.56 15.87
N ASP A 854 36.79 -22.19 17.07
CA ASP A 854 36.50 -23.26 18.03
C ASP A 854 35.25 -24.06 17.61
N LEU A 855 34.29 -23.31 17.11
CA LEU A 855 33.07 -24.03 16.69
C LEU A 855 33.35 -24.92 15.48
N ALA A 856 34.25 -24.45 14.65
CA ALA A 856 34.58 -25.30 13.48
C ALA A 856 35.20 -26.63 13.95
N LYS A 857 36.01 -26.56 15.05
CA LYS A 857 36.59 -27.82 15.58
C LYS A 857 35.50 -28.71 16.18
N GLU A 858 34.59 -28.01 16.68
CA GLU A 858 33.54 -28.77 17.40
C GLU A 858 32.45 -29.25 16.42
N LYS A 859 31.99 -28.37 15.50
CA LYS A 859 30.78 -28.70 14.68
C LYS A 859 31.14 -28.84 13.20
N GLY A 860 32.40 -28.66 12.98
CA GLY A 860 32.83 -28.75 11.56
C GLY A 860 32.84 -27.35 10.90
N GLU A 861 33.66 -27.25 9.74
CA GLU A 861 33.72 -25.98 8.98
C GLU A 861 32.45 -25.78 8.15
N PHE A 862 32.21 -24.40 7.85
CA PHE A 862 31.04 -24.22 6.95
C PHE A 862 31.31 -24.82 5.58
N ALA A 863 30.28 -25.18 4.87
CA ALA A 863 30.33 -26.03 3.65
C ALA A 863 31.12 -25.35 2.54
N ASN A 864 30.97 -24.02 2.38
CA ASN A 864 31.70 -23.36 1.27
C ASN A 864 33.06 -22.86 1.75
N PHE A 865 33.65 -23.41 2.78
CA PHE A 865 34.96 -22.99 3.36
C PHE A 865 36.06 -23.02 2.31
N LYS A 866 36.11 -24.00 1.46
CA LYS A 866 37.20 -24.13 0.46
C LYS A 866 37.16 -22.98 -0.55
N ASP A 867 35.97 -22.42 -0.63
CA ASP A 867 35.83 -21.33 -1.63
C ASP A 867 35.99 -19.96 -0.94
N SER A 868 36.41 -20.01 0.34
CA SER A 868 36.47 -18.74 1.08
C SER A 868 37.93 -18.28 1.19
N ILE A 869 38.08 -17.08 1.75
CA ILE A 869 39.45 -16.53 1.92
C ILE A 869 40.18 -17.28 3.03
N PHE A 870 39.39 -18.17 3.70
CA PHE A 870 40.04 -18.89 4.82
C PHE A 870 40.54 -20.25 4.37
N ALA A 871 40.38 -20.60 3.10
CA ALA A 871 40.71 -21.96 2.61
C ALA A 871 42.19 -22.27 2.87
N ARG A 872 43.00 -21.23 2.91
CA ARG A 872 44.44 -21.49 3.12
C ARG A 872 44.84 -21.10 4.55
N GLY A 873 43.78 -20.85 5.37
CA GLY A 873 44.06 -20.39 6.75
C GLY A 873 43.31 -21.24 7.78
N LYS A 874 42.91 -20.58 8.86
CA LYS A 874 42.29 -21.34 9.97
C LYS A 874 40.85 -21.75 9.60
N LYS A 875 40.63 -22.99 10.09
CA LYS A 875 39.26 -23.49 9.82
C LYS A 875 38.22 -22.65 10.56
N MET A 876 37.21 -22.38 9.75
CA MET A 876 36.19 -21.49 10.33
C MET A 876 34.81 -22.14 10.19
N ARG A 877 33.93 -21.74 11.26
CA ARG A 877 32.55 -22.29 11.20
C ARG A 877 31.65 -21.34 10.38
N ASN A 878 32.04 -20.00 10.36
CA ASN A 878 31.16 -19.00 9.72
C ASN A 878 31.97 -18.19 8.69
N ALA A 879 31.27 -17.85 7.61
CA ALA A 879 31.95 -17.17 6.48
C ALA A 879 32.19 -15.69 6.80
N ALA A 880 31.31 -15.08 7.62
CA ALA A 880 31.45 -13.69 8.12
C ALA A 880 30.78 -13.58 9.50
N LEU A 881 31.31 -12.58 10.33
CA LEU A 881 30.83 -12.73 11.74
C LEU A 881 30.31 -11.38 12.24
N THR A 882 30.93 -10.24 11.82
CA THR A 882 30.59 -9.02 12.58
C THR A 882 29.96 -7.99 11.63
N THR A 883 29.01 -7.18 12.23
CA THR A 883 28.33 -6.05 11.55
C THR A 883 27.89 -5.02 12.59
N VAL A 884 27.43 -3.81 12.06
CA VAL A 884 26.74 -2.87 12.97
C VAL A 884 25.39 -2.50 12.36
N ALA A 885 24.26 -2.90 13.12
CA ALA A 885 22.90 -2.63 12.61
C ALA A 885 22.32 -1.39 13.31
N PRO A 886 21.23 -0.83 12.91
CA PRO A 886 20.62 0.36 13.52
C PRO A 886 20.09 0.07 14.93
N THR A 887 19.79 -1.04 15.34
CA THR A 887 19.30 -1.56 16.62
C THR A 887 18.18 -0.68 17.18
N GLY A 888 17.26 -0.25 16.35
CA GLY A 888 16.16 0.67 16.75
C GLY A 888 15.29 0.08 17.86
N SER A 889 14.87 -1.15 17.77
CA SER A 889 13.93 -1.72 18.76
C SER A 889 14.68 -2.40 19.90
N ILE A 890 15.83 -3.10 19.56
CA ILE A 890 16.46 -3.90 20.64
C ILE A 890 17.29 -2.98 21.54
N SER A 891 17.77 -1.75 21.07
CA SER A 891 18.48 -0.81 21.96
C SER A 891 17.50 -0.14 22.93
N MET A 892 16.21 -0.06 22.52
CA MET A 892 15.18 0.47 23.46
C MET A 892 14.84 -0.55 24.54
N PHE A 893 14.81 -1.75 23.91
CA PHE A 893 14.57 -2.90 24.81
C PHE A 893 15.68 -3.00 25.87
N THR A 894 16.87 -2.57 25.62
CA THR A 894 17.97 -2.73 26.60
C THR A 894 18.35 -1.37 27.17
N ASP A 895 17.52 -0.31 26.83
CA ASP A 895 17.69 1.06 27.34
C ASP A 895 19.11 1.57 27.11
N CYS A 896 19.59 1.42 25.94
CA CYS A 896 20.92 1.97 25.64
C CYS A 896 20.89 2.67 24.28
N SER A 897 22.04 3.37 24.00
CA SER A 897 22.09 4.07 22.70
C SER A 897 22.14 3.08 21.53
N SER A 898 21.70 3.57 20.28
CA SER A 898 21.52 2.69 19.11
C SER A 898 22.85 2.51 18.36
N GLY A 899 23.15 1.22 18.12
CA GLY A 899 24.37 0.88 17.33
C GLY A 899 25.58 1.71 17.81
N ILE A 900 26.24 2.38 16.71
CA ILE A 900 27.44 3.19 17.08
C ILE A 900 27.09 4.67 16.89
N GLU A 901 25.73 4.90 16.90
CA GLU A 901 25.28 6.28 16.69
C GLU A 901 25.51 7.10 17.97
N PRO A 902 25.95 8.39 17.77
CA PRO A 902 25.82 9.24 18.97
C PRO A 902 24.35 9.47 19.35
N GLU A 903 24.15 9.88 20.61
CA GLU A 903 22.74 10.18 20.95
C GLU A 903 22.23 11.37 20.13
N PHE A 904 21.05 11.15 19.65
CA PHE A 904 20.48 12.26 18.85
C PHE A 904 20.29 13.50 19.73
N ALA A 905 19.79 13.28 20.93
CA ALA A 905 19.66 14.35 21.94
C ALA A 905 19.71 13.74 23.34
N LEU A 906 20.16 14.51 24.37
CA LEU A 906 20.31 14.01 25.76
C LEU A 906 18.97 14.08 26.50
N SER A 907 18.04 14.83 25.92
CA SER A 907 16.64 14.83 26.40
C SER A 907 15.68 15.01 25.23
N PHE A 908 14.86 14.01 25.19
CA PHE A 908 13.90 14.16 24.06
C PHE A 908 12.63 13.37 24.39
N THR A 909 11.57 13.79 23.80
CA THR A 909 10.30 13.06 23.91
C THR A 909 10.02 12.27 22.61
N LYS A 910 10.02 10.97 22.97
CA LYS A 910 9.70 10.13 21.79
C LYS A 910 8.25 9.62 21.86
N GLN A 911 7.55 9.84 20.80
CA GLN A 911 6.12 9.46 20.78
C GLN A 911 5.91 8.24 19.88
N ASP A 912 5.46 7.11 20.56
CA ASP A 912 5.16 5.91 19.74
C ASP A 912 3.87 6.09 18.94
N LYS A 913 3.51 5.31 18.05
CA LYS A 913 2.44 5.35 17.02
C LYS A 913 1.06 5.35 17.68
N ASP A 914 0.94 5.23 19.04
CA ASP A 914 -0.30 5.21 19.84
C ASP A 914 -0.44 6.51 20.64
N GLY A 915 0.52 7.54 20.22
CA GLY A 915 0.33 8.85 20.85
C GLY A 915 0.88 8.89 22.28
N GLU A 916 1.51 7.73 22.69
CA GLU A 916 2.09 7.73 24.05
C GLU A 916 3.51 8.31 24.04
N GLN A 917 3.69 9.21 24.76
CA GLN A 917 4.96 9.98 24.80
C GLN A 917 5.89 9.39 25.86
N TYR A 918 7.04 9.10 25.35
CA TYR A 918 8.07 8.58 26.27
C TYR A 918 9.11 9.68 26.51
N GLN A 919 9.11 10.10 27.64
CA GLN A 919 10.12 11.13 27.94
C GLN A 919 11.46 10.47 28.32
N TYR A 920 12.43 10.99 27.62
CA TYR A 920 13.73 10.33 27.85
C TYR A 920 14.75 11.39 28.30
N LEU A 921 15.16 11.20 29.49
CA LEU A 921 16.40 11.90 29.90
C LEU A 921 17.54 10.88 30.09
N ASN A 922 18.61 11.28 29.48
CA ASN A 922 19.71 10.29 29.53
C ASN A 922 20.18 10.09 30.99
N PRO A 923 20.02 8.95 31.55
CA PRO A 923 20.34 8.68 32.96
C PRO A 923 21.84 8.86 33.26
N LEU A 924 22.63 8.72 32.26
CA LEU A 924 24.09 8.81 32.51
C LEU A 924 24.52 10.26 32.67
N LEU A 925 23.81 11.15 32.06
CA LEU A 925 24.11 12.57 32.32
C LEU A 925 23.80 12.93 33.78
N LYS A 926 22.70 12.39 34.27
CA LYS A 926 22.34 12.68 35.68
C LYS A 926 23.43 12.15 36.64
N ILE A 927 23.90 11.01 36.36
CA ILE A 927 24.94 10.43 37.23
C ILE A 927 26.21 11.28 37.15
N ALA A 928 26.53 11.71 35.95
CA ALA A 928 27.76 12.51 35.81
C ALA A 928 27.63 13.86 36.51
N LEU A 929 26.49 14.44 36.49
CA LEU A 929 26.29 15.74 37.17
C LEU A 929 26.35 15.57 38.68
N GLU A 930 25.76 14.45 39.17
CA GLU A 930 25.86 14.19 40.62
C GLU A 930 27.30 14.00 41.06
N GLU A 931 28.07 13.32 40.27
CA GLU A 931 29.49 13.11 40.62
C GLU A 931 30.25 14.44 40.61
N ALA A 932 29.74 15.31 39.73
CA ALA A 932 30.45 16.60 39.66
C ALA A 932 29.84 17.60 40.66
N LYS A 933 28.96 17.09 41.54
CA LYS A 933 28.28 17.88 42.59
C LYS A 933 27.59 19.11 42.01
N ILE A 934 27.07 18.88 40.78
CA ILE A 934 26.30 19.96 40.13
C ILE A 934 24.80 19.60 40.15
N ASP A 935 24.10 20.58 40.77
CA ASP A 935 22.65 20.33 40.88
C ASP A 935 21.94 20.70 39.57
N ILE A 936 21.16 19.59 39.23
CA ILE A 936 20.42 19.80 37.96
C ILE A 936 19.34 20.87 38.17
N GLU A 937 18.86 20.95 39.59
CA GLU A 937 17.75 21.89 39.92
C GLU A 937 18.33 23.22 40.38
N GLY A 938 18.58 24.27 39.28
CA GLY A 938 19.07 25.61 39.67
C GLY A 938 20.28 26.02 38.82
N SER A 939 20.78 25.05 37.78
CA SER A 939 22.00 25.28 36.98
C SER A 939 21.63 25.63 35.53
N GLY A 940 20.28 25.88 35.29
CA GLY A 940 19.88 26.27 33.91
C GLY A 940 20.05 25.09 32.92
N ILE A 941 20.43 23.83 33.34
CA ILE A 941 20.72 22.64 32.49
C ILE A 941 19.41 22.05 31.96
N LYS A 942 18.39 21.98 32.76
CA LYS A 942 17.09 21.44 32.27
C LYS A 942 16.51 22.33 31.17
N GLU A 943 16.73 23.65 31.40
CA GLU A 943 16.18 24.59 30.39
C GLU A 943 16.94 24.49 29.06
N GLU A 944 18.19 24.36 29.16
CA GLU A 944 19.00 24.23 27.92
C GLU A 944 18.73 22.90 27.21
N LEU A 945 18.65 21.82 27.91
CA LEU A 945 18.36 20.50 27.29
C LEU A 945 16.97 20.50 26.64
N ALA A 946 16.06 21.16 27.25
CA ALA A 946 14.71 21.23 26.65
C ALA A 946 14.74 22.05 25.36
N LYS A 947 15.68 23.02 25.24
CA LYS A 947 15.71 23.91 24.05
C LYS A 947 16.56 23.30 22.93
N THR A 948 17.61 22.79 23.32
CA THR A 948 18.57 22.48 22.23
C THR A 948 18.84 20.97 22.18
N GLY A 949 18.38 20.29 23.35
CA GLY A 949 18.71 18.84 23.41
C GLY A 949 20.19 18.60 23.67
N SER A 950 20.96 19.70 23.85
CA SER A 950 22.42 19.61 24.07
C SER A 950 22.82 20.51 25.25
N ILE A 951 24.03 20.17 25.80
CA ILE A 951 24.45 21.02 26.95
C ILE A 951 25.63 21.89 26.50
N GLN A 952 25.84 22.00 25.22
CA GLN A 952 27.07 22.68 24.75
C GLN A 952 26.96 24.19 25.02
N GLY A 953 25.78 24.74 25.15
CA GLY A 953 25.56 26.18 25.33
C GLY A 953 25.70 26.61 26.80
N LEU A 954 25.99 25.64 27.68
CA LEU A 954 26.10 25.98 29.11
C LEU A 954 27.58 26.07 29.50
N MET A 955 28.11 27.38 29.36
CA MET A 955 29.57 27.56 29.54
C MET A 955 29.94 27.48 31.02
N ASN A 956 28.92 27.45 31.86
CA ASN A 956 29.18 27.32 33.31
C ASN A 956 29.39 25.85 33.72
N LEU A 957 29.15 24.92 32.79
CA LEU A 957 29.47 23.51 33.07
C LEU A 957 30.93 23.21 32.74
N PRO A 958 31.53 22.29 33.54
CA PRO A 958 32.92 21.93 33.22
C PRO A 958 33.07 21.48 31.76
N GLU A 959 34.16 22.00 31.21
CA GLU A 959 34.44 21.66 29.80
C GLU A 959 34.51 20.14 29.58
N SER A 960 35.01 19.44 30.57
CA SER A 960 35.14 17.97 30.46
C SER A 960 33.76 17.31 30.30
N LEU A 961 32.69 17.83 30.91
CA LEU A 961 31.34 17.27 30.76
C LEU A 961 30.74 17.65 29.41
N ARG A 962 31.02 18.87 28.94
CA ARG A 962 30.47 19.28 27.63
C ARG A 962 31.15 18.52 26.49
N LYS A 963 32.41 18.17 26.69
CA LYS A 963 33.12 17.43 25.62
C LYS A 963 32.66 15.96 25.59
N THR A 964 32.21 15.45 26.76
CA THR A 964 31.84 14.02 26.84
C THR A 964 30.41 13.82 26.34
N PHE A 965 29.52 14.71 26.67
CA PHE A 965 28.09 14.47 26.36
C PHE A 965 27.70 15.29 25.13
N VAL A 966 28.32 14.86 23.98
CA VAL A 966 27.99 15.51 22.69
C VAL A 966 26.88 14.71 21.98
N VAL A 967 26.04 15.40 21.28
CA VAL A 967 24.93 14.72 20.54
C VAL A 967 25.19 14.87 19.04
N SER A 968 24.33 14.19 18.21
CA SER A 968 24.60 14.01 16.76
C SER A 968 24.89 15.35 16.09
N MET A 969 24.14 16.43 16.58
CA MET A 969 24.29 17.72 15.85
C MET A 969 25.48 18.50 16.39
N ASP A 970 26.16 18.00 17.46
CA ASP A 970 27.39 18.65 17.97
C ASP A 970 28.64 18.12 17.25
N ILE A 971 28.43 17.07 16.47
CA ILE A 971 29.60 16.36 15.90
C ILE A 971 29.70 16.70 14.41
N SER A 972 31.00 17.00 14.08
CA SER A 972 31.19 17.34 12.66
C SER A 972 31.02 16.11 11.75
N ALA A 973 30.70 16.31 10.54
CA ALA A 973 30.55 15.21 9.57
C ALA A 973 31.86 14.40 9.47
N GLU A 974 32.92 15.17 9.47
CA GLU A 974 34.22 14.48 9.41
C GLU A 974 34.37 13.49 10.59
N ASP A 975 33.98 13.92 11.65
CA ASP A 975 34.15 13.05 12.82
C ASP A 975 33.15 11.89 12.79
N HIS A 976 31.99 12.11 12.21
CA HIS A 976 31.08 10.95 12.02
C HIS A 976 31.71 9.90 11.10
N VAL A 977 32.39 10.44 10.02
CA VAL A 977 32.96 9.49 9.04
C VAL A 977 34.16 8.78 9.66
N LYS A 978 34.94 9.51 10.41
CA LYS A 978 36.13 8.87 11.02
C LYS A 978 35.70 7.81 12.05
N MET A 979 34.69 8.17 12.73
CA MET A 979 34.21 7.14 13.69
C MET A 979 33.71 5.90 12.97
N GLN A 980 32.88 6.11 11.96
CA GLN A 980 32.44 4.93 11.16
C GLN A 980 33.66 4.14 10.64
N ALA A 981 34.64 4.85 10.20
CA ALA A 981 35.84 4.17 9.65
C ALA A 981 36.55 3.37 10.75
N ALA A 982 36.53 3.93 11.93
CA ALA A 982 37.19 3.19 13.03
C ALA A 982 36.51 1.84 13.28
N PHE A 983 35.21 1.81 13.20
CA PHE A 983 34.51 0.52 13.40
C PHE A 983 34.61 -0.36 12.16
N GLN A 984 34.60 0.27 10.97
CA GLN A 984 34.59 -0.54 9.74
C GLN A 984 35.88 -1.35 9.61
N LYS A 985 37.00 -0.84 10.25
CA LYS A 985 38.28 -1.59 10.18
C LYS A 985 38.14 -3.00 10.77
N TYR A 986 37.22 -3.09 11.74
CA TYR A 986 37.14 -4.40 12.43
C TYR A 986 35.76 -5.01 12.26
N THR A 987 35.17 -4.72 11.13
CA THR A 987 33.87 -5.32 10.82
C THR A 987 33.96 -6.07 9.49
N ASP A 988 33.50 -7.37 9.51
CA ASP A 988 33.61 -8.24 8.31
C ASP A 988 32.62 -7.78 7.24
N ASN A 989 31.38 -7.45 7.74
CA ASN A 989 30.34 -7.04 6.77
C ASN A 989 30.34 -5.52 6.61
N SER A 990 29.01 -4.78 6.90
CA SER A 990 28.99 -3.31 6.77
C SER A 990 28.32 -2.69 7.99
N ILE A 991 28.32 -1.32 7.87
CA ILE A 991 27.78 -0.60 9.05
C ILE A 991 26.66 0.33 8.59
N SER A 992 25.51 0.25 9.37
CA SER A 992 24.46 1.26 9.13
C SER A 992 24.74 2.51 9.99
N LYS A 993 25.21 3.55 9.24
CA LYS A 993 25.50 4.80 9.98
C LYS A 993 24.98 6.00 9.19
N THR A 994 24.21 6.81 9.97
CA THR A 994 23.78 8.06 9.34
C THR A 994 24.81 9.17 9.65
N ILE A 995 25.29 9.86 8.51
CA ILE A 995 26.19 11.01 8.74
C ILE A 995 25.36 12.29 8.72
N ASN A 996 25.18 12.84 9.98
CA ASN A 996 24.25 14.00 10.09
C ASN A 996 25.00 15.31 9.84
N PHE A 997 24.38 16.15 8.91
CA PHE A 997 24.93 17.48 8.67
C PHE A 997 23.95 18.53 9.22
N PRO A 998 24.58 19.66 9.78
CA PRO A 998 23.66 20.76 10.12
C PRO A 998 23.00 21.35 8.87
N ASN A 999 21.94 22.11 9.16
CA ASN A 999 21.20 22.70 8.02
C ASN A 999 22.13 23.58 7.16
N SER A 1000 23.17 24.16 7.65
CA SER A 1000 24.06 25.08 6.90
C SER A 1000 25.06 24.30 6.03
N ALA A 1001 25.05 22.97 6.03
CA ALA A 1001 26.03 22.17 5.27
C ALA A 1001 25.89 22.43 3.76
N THR A 1002 27.11 22.61 3.07
CA THR A 1002 27.14 22.90 1.62
C THR A 1002 27.34 21.61 0.82
N ARG A 1003 27.12 21.63 -0.47
CA ARG A 1003 27.38 20.48 -1.37
C ARG A 1003 28.84 20.04 -1.27
N GLU A 1004 29.66 21.06 -1.08
CA GLU A 1004 31.10 20.71 -0.96
C GLU A 1004 31.36 19.87 0.30
N ASP A 1005 30.60 20.21 1.35
CA ASP A 1005 30.75 19.42 2.59
C ASP A 1005 30.35 17.95 2.36
N ILE A 1006 29.34 17.70 1.63
CA ILE A 1006 28.90 16.32 1.31
C ILE A 1006 29.93 15.65 0.40
N ALA A 1007 30.40 16.41 -0.61
CA ALA A 1007 31.39 15.84 -1.55
C ALA A 1007 32.65 15.40 -0.79
N GLU A 1008 33.14 16.29 0.09
CA GLU A 1008 34.36 15.94 0.85
C GLU A 1008 34.11 14.73 1.77
N GLY A 1009 32.86 14.68 2.31
CA GLY A 1009 32.50 13.52 3.14
C GLY A 1009 32.57 12.20 2.36
N TYR A 1010 31.99 12.20 1.10
CA TYR A 1010 32.05 10.96 0.29
C TYR A 1010 33.50 10.58 0.00
N ILE A 1011 34.35 11.57 -0.35
CA ILE A 1011 35.75 11.27 -0.72
C ILE A 1011 36.51 10.78 0.50
N MET A 1012 36.24 11.43 1.58
CA MET A 1012 36.94 10.99 2.81
C MET A 1012 36.52 9.56 3.19
N ALA A 1013 35.23 9.32 3.20
CA ALA A 1013 34.75 7.95 3.54
C ALA A 1013 35.36 6.91 2.60
N TRP A 1014 35.47 7.26 1.32
CA TRP A 1014 36.10 6.32 0.37
C TRP A 1014 37.57 6.12 0.71
N LYS A 1015 38.29 7.17 0.99
CA LYS A 1015 39.73 7.04 1.30
C LYS A 1015 39.95 6.23 2.58
N MET A 1016 38.90 6.29 3.34
CA MET A 1016 39.11 5.60 4.63
C MET A 1016 38.51 4.20 4.60
N LYS A 1017 38.02 3.83 3.46
CA LYS A 1017 37.63 2.44 3.14
C LYS A 1017 36.32 2.07 3.84
N CYS A 1018 35.45 3.08 4.06
CA CYS A 1018 34.08 2.76 4.51
C CYS A 1018 33.26 2.10 3.38
N LYS A 1019 32.42 1.14 3.78
CA LYS A 1019 31.77 0.29 2.74
C LYS A 1019 30.42 0.88 2.34
N GLY A 1020 29.75 1.78 3.17
CA GLY A 1020 28.48 2.47 2.82
C GLY A 1020 28.43 3.83 3.50
N MET A 1021 27.61 4.74 2.76
CA MET A 1021 27.47 6.09 3.34
C MET A 1021 26.07 6.62 3.05
N THR A 1022 25.50 7.12 4.29
CA THR A 1022 24.20 7.81 4.12
C THR A 1022 24.26 9.18 4.81
N PHE A 1023 24.05 10.22 3.89
CA PHE A 1023 24.14 11.56 4.51
C PHE A 1023 22.75 12.14 4.72
N TYR A 1024 22.70 12.81 5.87
CA TYR A 1024 21.44 13.51 6.19
C TYR A 1024 21.77 14.93 6.67
N ARG A 1025 21.28 15.87 5.81
CA ARG A 1025 21.45 17.28 6.23
C ARG A 1025 20.18 17.80 6.90
N ASP A 1026 20.37 18.35 8.18
CA ASP A 1026 19.21 18.84 8.95
C ASP A 1026 18.41 19.87 8.15
N GLY A 1027 17.15 19.60 8.02
CA GLY A 1027 16.32 20.59 7.29
C GLY A 1027 16.20 20.25 5.80
N SER A 1028 17.03 19.10 5.39
CA SER A 1028 17.04 18.70 3.95
C SER A 1028 15.78 17.91 3.59
N ARG A 1029 14.99 17.68 4.97
CA ARG A 1029 13.70 17.00 4.72
C ARG A 1029 12.58 17.72 5.47
N GLN A 1030 11.41 18.05 5.15
CA GLN A 1030 10.34 18.96 5.61
C GLN A 1030 9.63 18.39 6.83
N ILE A 1031 9.93 17.12 7.61
CA ILE A 1031 9.32 16.61 8.85
C ILE A 1031 10.39 15.84 9.62
N GLU A 1032 10.38 16.23 11.06
CA GLU A 1032 11.43 15.60 11.89
C GLU A 1032 10.78 14.72 12.97
N ALA A 1033 11.04 13.35 13.26
CA ALA A 1033 10.56 12.26 14.13
C ALA A 1033 11.12 12.42 15.55
N ILE A 1034 12.07 13.34 15.89
CA ILE A 1034 12.66 13.56 17.23
C ILE A 1034 12.71 15.07 17.49
N SER A 1035 11.87 15.42 18.71
CA SER A 1035 11.83 16.88 18.95
C SER A 1035 12.67 17.23 20.19
N ILE A 1036 13.53 18.36 20.11
CA ILE A 1036 14.34 18.88 21.22
C ILE A 1036 13.71 20.18 21.72
N GLY A 1037 13.44 20.25 23.33
CA GLY A 1037 12.93 21.51 23.94
C GLY A 1037 11.43 21.59 23.96
N ASP A 1038 10.75 22.87 24.63
CA ASP A 1038 9.32 23.24 24.62
C ASP A 1038 8.88 23.67 23.22
N LYS A 1039 9.70 23.24 22.22
CA LYS A 1039 9.12 23.49 20.87
C LYS A 1039 7.87 22.63 20.65
N GLU A 1040 6.64 23.21 20.84
CA GLU A 1040 5.38 22.52 20.52
C GLU A 1040 5.57 21.47 19.43
N MET A 1041 5.80 20.17 19.83
CA MET A 1041 5.55 19.26 18.68
C MET A 1041 4.31 19.70 17.90
N LYS A 1042 4.49 20.49 16.94
CA LYS A 1042 3.23 20.87 16.24
C LYS A 1042 2.34 19.64 16.02
N SER A 1043 1.58 19.22 17.05
CA SER A 1043 0.44 18.41 16.57
C SER A 1043 -0.13 18.98 15.27
N ILE A 1044 -0.10 18.30 14.25
CA ILE A 1044 -0.87 18.67 13.04
C ILE A 1044 -2.06 19.56 13.41
N THR A 1045 -2.29 19.83 14.82
CA THR A 1045 -3.52 20.59 15.06
C THR A 1045 -3.15 21.93 15.71
N SER A 1046 -1.94 22.46 15.97
CA SER A 1046 -1.77 23.71 16.74
C SER A 1046 -0.79 24.63 16.01
N SER A 1047 -0.32 24.55 14.72
CA SER A 1047 0.43 25.64 14.06
C SER A 1047 -0.50 26.45 13.15
N LEU A 1048 -1.88 26.36 13.52
CA LEU A 1048 -2.77 27.30 12.79
C LEU A 1048 -3.29 28.36 13.76
N ASP A 1049 -2.58 28.67 14.91
CA ASP A 1049 -3.23 29.77 15.68
C ASP A 1049 -2.14 30.61 16.35
N GLU A 1050 -1.18 31.45 15.80
CA GLU A 1050 -0.72 32.61 16.59
C GLU A 1050 -0.43 33.78 15.65
N LYS A 1051 -1.38 34.77 15.57
CA LYS A 1051 -1.72 36.21 15.55
C LYS A 1051 -0.47 37.08 15.69
N GLN A 1052 0.14 37.68 14.52
CA GLN A 1052 0.73 39.04 14.57
C GLN A 1052 -0.24 40.06 13.96
N GLU A 1053 -1.04 40.82 14.91
CA GLU A 1053 -1.53 42.16 15.30
C GLU A 1053 -1.25 43.21 14.22
N VAL A 1054 -2.23 43.80 13.55
CA VAL A 1054 -3.30 44.69 13.09
C VAL A 1054 -2.87 46.15 13.24
N VAL A 1055 -2.66 46.85 12.02
CA VAL A 1055 -3.14 48.25 11.92
C VAL A 1055 -4.38 48.29 11.01
N GLU A 1056 -5.59 48.39 11.65
CA GLU A 1056 -7.01 48.81 11.61
C GLU A 1056 -7.27 49.80 10.46
N ALA A 1057 -8.19 49.41 9.51
CA ALA A 1057 -9.35 50.31 9.28
C ALA A 1057 -10.48 49.52 8.60
N LYS A 1058 -11.64 49.35 9.35
CA LYS A 1058 -13.06 49.77 9.48
C LYS A 1058 -13.93 48.99 8.50
N GLU A 1059 -14.81 48.13 9.00
CA GLU A 1059 -16.15 47.53 8.92
C GLU A 1059 -16.79 47.74 7.55
N ALA A 1060 -17.39 46.55 6.93
CA ALA A 1060 -18.74 46.02 6.62
C ALA A 1060 -18.60 44.89 5.60
N PRO A 1061 -19.40 43.82 5.96
CA PRO A 1061 -19.56 42.41 5.57
C PRO A 1061 -20.28 42.29 4.21
N MET A 1062 -19.39 42.10 3.16
CA MET A 1062 -20.00 41.63 1.90
C MET A 1062 -19.01 40.71 1.17
N ASN A 1063 -19.35 39.34 1.11
CA ASN A 1063 -19.59 38.50 -0.07
C ASN A 1063 -18.32 38.34 -0.91
N LEU A 1064 -17.82 37.14 -1.09
CA LEU A 1064 -18.03 36.15 -2.17
C LEU A 1064 -16.90 35.12 -2.11
N PRO A 1065 -17.27 33.71 -2.77
CA PRO A 1065 -18.00 32.76 -3.63
C PRO A 1065 -17.11 31.57 -4.05
N ILE A 1066 -17.77 30.34 -3.77
CA ILE A 1066 -18.12 29.02 -4.30
C ILE A 1066 -18.02 29.03 -5.84
N ASP A 1067 -17.02 28.35 -6.43
CA ASP A 1067 -16.71 27.68 -7.68
C ASP A 1067 -17.78 26.63 -8.00
N GLN A 1068 -18.90 26.74 -8.99
CA GLN A 1068 -19.85 26.26 -10.01
C GLN A 1068 -19.13 25.32 -10.99
N GLY A 1069 -19.52 23.84 -11.11
CA GLY A 1069 -19.79 23.08 -12.34
C GLY A 1069 -19.62 21.59 -12.09
N LYS A 1070 -20.24 20.79 -11.11
CA LYS A 1070 -20.28 19.34 -11.27
C LYS A 1070 -21.68 18.79 -11.06
N ILE A 1071 -22.56 17.98 -12.30
CA ILE A 1071 -23.78 17.18 -12.33
C ILE A 1071 -23.65 16.03 -11.34
N SER A 1072 -24.12 16.24 -10.12
CA SER A 1072 -24.17 15.20 -9.12
C SER A 1072 -25.60 14.94 -8.67
N PRO A 1073 -26.09 13.59 -8.71
CA PRO A 1073 -27.45 13.18 -8.37
C PRO A 1073 -27.98 13.81 -7.10
N ARG A 1074 -29.11 14.34 -7.42
CA ARG A 1074 -29.69 15.05 -6.25
C ARG A 1074 -29.92 14.14 -5.08
N ILE A 1075 -29.60 14.78 -3.68
CA ILE A 1075 -29.68 14.05 -2.40
C ILE A 1075 -31.14 13.68 -2.13
N ARG A 1076 -31.45 12.37 -2.16
CA ARG A 1076 -32.80 11.80 -2.02
C ARG A 1076 -33.36 12.10 -0.63
N PRO A 1077 -34.64 12.62 -0.63
CA PRO A 1077 -35.25 12.94 0.68
C PRO A 1077 -35.66 11.67 1.43
N ASP A 1078 -35.58 11.75 2.87
CA ASP A 1078 -35.78 10.60 3.79
C ASP A 1078 -37.16 9.97 3.58
N VAL A 1079 -38.28 10.75 2.82
CA VAL A 1079 -39.60 10.13 2.54
C VAL A 1079 -40.07 10.61 1.16
N VAL A 1080 -40.59 9.49 0.16
CA VAL A 1080 -41.02 9.93 -1.19
C VAL A 1080 -42.33 9.22 -1.54
N SER A 1081 -43.15 9.84 -2.23
CA SER A 1081 -44.47 9.29 -2.61
C SER A 1081 -44.41 8.67 -4.02
N GLY A 1082 -44.73 7.34 -4.20
CA GLY A 1082 -44.61 6.69 -5.53
C GLY A 1082 -45.70 5.67 -5.73
N ARG A 1083 -46.00 5.23 -7.00
CA ARG A 1083 -47.03 4.26 -7.41
C ARG A 1083 -46.37 3.00 -7.99
N THR A 1084 -46.92 1.89 -7.59
CA THR A 1084 -46.38 0.63 -8.17
C THR A 1084 -47.37 0.07 -9.19
N TYR A 1085 -46.87 -0.25 -10.41
CA TYR A 1085 -47.70 -0.79 -11.53
C TYR A 1085 -47.33 -2.26 -11.80
N LYS A 1086 -48.40 -3.07 -11.85
CA LYS A 1086 -48.19 -4.51 -12.16
C LYS A 1086 -48.37 -4.76 -13.66
N VAL A 1087 -47.19 -5.38 -14.22
CA VAL A 1087 -47.26 -5.63 -15.68
C VAL A 1087 -46.83 -7.09 -15.96
N LYS A 1088 -47.74 -7.82 -16.83
CA LYS A 1088 -47.48 -9.24 -17.16
C LYS A 1088 -46.45 -9.33 -18.30
N THR A 1089 -45.34 -10.16 -17.95
CA THR A 1089 -44.29 -10.34 -18.99
C THR A 1089 -44.10 -11.84 -19.26
N GLY A 1090 -43.21 -12.19 -20.36
CA GLY A 1090 -42.94 -13.61 -20.74
C GLY A 1090 -42.22 -14.36 -19.64
N TYR A 1091 -41.86 -13.54 -18.56
CA TYR A 1091 -41.04 -14.19 -17.50
C TYR A 1091 -41.75 -14.10 -16.15
N GLY A 1092 -42.95 -13.74 -16.14
CA GLY A 1092 -43.78 -13.66 -14.94
C GLY A 1092 -44.27 -12.20 -14.70
N ASN A 1093 -45.04 -11.93 -13.55
CA ASN A 1093 -45.60 -10.57 -13.35
C ASN A 1093 -44.53 -9.61 -12.80
N LEU A 1094 -44.54 -8.44 -13.59
CA LEU A 1094 -43.52 -7.43 -13.21
C LEU A 1094 -44.21 -6.25 -12.53
N TYR A 1095 -43.60 -6.04 -11.26
CA TYR A 1095 -44.19 -4.91 -10.52
C TYR A 1095 -43.22 -3.73 -10.54
N VAL A 1096 -43.69 -2.61 -11.21
CA VAL A 1096 -42.78 -1.47 -11.40
C VAL A 1096 -43.30 -0.31 -10.53
N THR A 1097 -42.33 0.01 -9.53
CA THR A 1097 -42.72 1.08 -8.60
C THR A 1097 -41.97 2.36 -8.95
N ILE A 1098 -42.76 3.48 -9.28
CA ILE A 1098 -42.10 4.77 -9.60
C ILE A 1098 -42.43 5.78 -8.50
N ASN A 1099 -41.26 6.28 -7.81
CA ASN A 1099 -41.42 7.21 -6.71
C ASN A 1099 -41.08 8.63 -7.18
N ASN A 1100 -41.90 9.53 -6.77
CA ASN A 1100 -41.78 10.87 -7.31
C ASN A 1100 -41.18 11.82 -6.24
N ASP A 1101 -40.56 12.88 -6.66
CA ASP A 1101 -40.02 13.87 -5.71
C ASP A 1101 -41.11 14.85 -5.29
N GLU A 1102 -40.75 15.85 -4.34
CA GLU A 1102 -41.72 16.72 -3.63
C GLU A 1102 -42.53 17.56 -4.62
N SER A 1103 -42.03 17.58 -5.95
CA SER A 1103 -42.75 18.34 -7.00
C SER A 1103 -43.57 17.42 -7.91
N GLY A 1104 -43.67 16.07 -7.55
CA GLY A 1104 -44.52 15.12 -8.28
C GLY A 1104 -43.86 14.58 -9.55
N ALA A 1105 -42.37 14.77 -9.72
CA ALA A 1105 -41.59 14.23 -10.84
C ALA A 1105 -40.85 12.93 -10.45
N PRO A 1106 -40.84 12.01 -11.49
CA PRO A 1106 -40.32 10.69 -11.17
C PRO A 1106 -38.82 10.74 -10.79
N LEU A 1107 -38.74 10.29 -9.63
CA LEU A 1107 -37.43 10.42 -8.99
C LEU A 1107 -36.69 9.07 -9.01
N GLU A 1108 -37.48 7.90 -8.80
CA GLU A 1108 -36.82 6.58 -8.88
C GLU A 1108 -37.82 5.49 -9.29
N VAL A 1109 -37.21 4.55 -10.13
CA VAL A 1109 -38.07 3.46 -10.60
C VAL A 1109 -37.53 2.12 -10.08
N PHE A 1110 -38.49 1.20 -9.39
CA PHE A 1110 -38.12 -0.16 -9.00
C PHE A 1110 -39.03 -1.18 -9.69
N ALA A 1111 -38.36 -2.22 -10.06
CA ALA A 1111 -39.22 -3.27 -10.68
C ALA A 1111 -38.87 -4.64 -10.10
N THR A 1112 -39.94 -5.42 -9.66
CA THR A 1112 -39.73 -6.76 -9.07
C THR A 1112 -40.58 -7.77 -9.85
N LEU A 1113 -39.89 -8.99 -10.18
CA LEU A 1113 -40.62 -10.03 -10.91
C LEU A 1113 -41.10 -11.10 -9.93
N GLY A 1114 -42.47 -11.28 -9.72
CA GLY A 1114 -43.05 -12.13 -8.61
C GLY A 1114 -42.92 -13.60 -8.94
N LYS A 1115 -42.35 -14.67 -7.85
CA LYS A 1115 -42.36 -16.12 -7.62
C LYS A 1115 -41.40 -16.83 -8.58
N SER A 1116 -40.29 -16.18 -9.28
CA SER A 1116 -39.26 -16.91 -10.05
C SER A 1116 -37.94 -16.15 -10.00
N GLY A 1117 -37.38 -15.77 -8.76
CA GLY A 1117 -36.14 -15.01 -8.44
C GLY A 1117 -34.89 -15.77 -8.88
N GLY A 1118 -34.46 -15.50 -10.18
CA GLY A 1118 -33.12 -15.94 -10.64
C GLY A 1118 -32.53 -14.91 -11.60
N TYR A 1119 -31.89 -15.13 -12.73
CA TYR A 1119 -30.98 -14.44 -13.67
C TYR A 1119 -31.62 -13.17 -14.24
N PHE A 1120 -33.07 -13.00 -14.35
CA PHE A 1120 -33.68 -11.83 -15.04
C PHE A 1120 -34.11 -10.78 -14.01
N GLN A 1121 -34.16 -11.19 -12.66
CA GLN A 1121 -34.46 -10.21 -11.59
C GLN A 1121 -33.21 -9.37 -11.28
N GLU A 1122 -31.86 -10.08 -11.49
CA GLU A 1122 -30.64 -9.27 -11.25
C GLU A 1122 -30.44 -8.25 -12.38
N GLN A 1123 -31.08 -8.51 -13.61
CA GLN A 1123 -30.90 -7.56 -14.74
C GLN A 1123 -31.93 -6.43 -14.68
N SER A 1124 -33.14 -6.74 -14.17
CA SER A 1124 -34.19 -5.71 -14.04
C SER A 1124 -33.88 -4.76 -12.87
N GLU A 1125 -33.04 -5.29 -11.83
CA GLU A 1125 -32.64 -4.45 -10.68
C GLU A 1125 -31.46 -3.54 -11.07
N GLY A 1126 -30.49 -4.06 -11.92
CA GLY A 1126 -29.38 -3.22 -12.40
C GLY A 1126 -29.86 -2.12 -13.35
N LEU A 1127 -31.05 -2.43 -14.11
CA LEU A 1127 -31.59 -1.50 -15.06
C LEU A 1127 -32.37 -0.36 -14.34
N CYS A 1128 -33.13 -0.58 -13.33
CA CYS A 1128 -33.97 0.39 -12.62
C CYS A 1128 -33.08 1.31 -11.75
N ARG A 1129 -31.63 0.78 -11.33
CA ARG A 1129 -30.71 1.64 -10.55
C ARG A 1129 -30.02 2.66 -11.44
N LEU A 1130 -30.10 2.25 -12.74
CA LEU A 1130 -29.47 3.20 -13.72
C LEU A 1130 -30.48 4.25 -14.15
N ILE A 1131 -31.77 3.71 -14.21
CA ILE A 1131 -32.84 4.68 -14.62
C ILE A 1131 -33.09 5.65 -13.47
N SER A 1132 -32.85 5.23 -12.15
CA SER A 1132 -33.11 6.07 -10.98
C SER A 1132 -31.96 7.06 -10.76
N THR A 1133 -30.61 6.65 -11.18
CA THR A 1133 -29.46 7.56 -11.10
C THR A 1133 -29.54 8.64 -12.22
N ALA A 1134 -30.28 8.06 -13.34
CA ALA A 1134 -30.41 9.00 -14.48
C ALA A 1134 -31.51 10.03 -14.17
N LEU A 1135 -32.59 9.53 -13.49
CA LEU A 1135 -33.67 10.46 -13.14
C LEU A 1135 -33.25 11.40 -12.02
N ARG A 1136 -32.17 11.17 -11.06
CA ARG A 1136 -31.72 12.00 -9.94
C ARG A 1136 -30.58 12.93 -10.36
N SER A 1137 -30.12 12.50 -11.55
CA SER A 1137 -29.10 13.43 -12.11
C SER A 1137 -29.68 14.38 -13.14
N ARG A 1138 -31.16 14.42 -13.15
CA ARG A 1138 -31.95 15.47 -13.78
C ARG A 1138 -31.98 15.27 -15.29
N ILE A 1139 -31.75 13.79 -15.65
CA ILE A 1139 -31.97 13.39 -17.07
C ILE A 1139 -33.48 13.27 -17.30
N LYS A 1140 -33.95 13.96 -18.42
CA LYS A 1140 -35.43 14.01 -18.66
C LYS A 1140 -35.99 12.61 -18.89
N VAL A 1141 -37.06 12.26 -18.18
CA VAL A 1141 -37.66 10.91 -18.13
C VAL A 1141 -38.10 10.47 -19.52
N GLU A 1142 -38.23 11.44 -20.43
CA GLU A 1142 -38.68 11.07 -21.79
C GLU A 1142 -37.51 10.52 -22.59
N GLU A 1143 -36.17 10.91 -22.03
CA GLU A 1143 -34.96 10.46 -22.74
C GLU A 1143 -34.59 9.04 -22.28
N ILE A 1144 -35.18 8.79 -21.17
CA ILE A 1144 -34.91 7.44 -20.64
C ILE A 1144 -35.96 6.47 -21.18
N ILE A 1145 -37.15 6.95 -21.32
CA ILE A 1145 -38.23 6.10 -21.87
C ILE A 1145 -37.95 5.80 -23.34
N LYS A 1146 -37.35 6.79 -23.97
CA LYS A 1146 -37.07 6.60 -25.41
C LYS A 1146 -35.96 5.56 -25.63
N GLU A 1147 -35.02 5.52 -24.55
CA GLU A 1147 -33.86 4.62 -24.73
C GLU A 1147 -34.22 3.18 -24.33
N LEU A 1148 -35.38 3.09 -23.57
CA LEU A 1148 -35.67 1.74 -23.04
C LEU A 1148 -36.89 1.14 -23.77
N LYS A 1149 -37.64 1.95 -24.40
CA LYS A 1149 -38.90 1.50 -25.02
C LYS A 1149 -38.62 0.90 -26.40
N GLY A 1150 -38.97 -0.48 -26.56
CA GLY A 1150 -38.85 -1.09 -27.91
C GLY A 1150 -37.72 -2.13 -27.93
N ILE A 1151 -37.01 -2.23 -26.71
CA ILE A 1151 -35.94 -3.25 -26.61
C ILE A 1151 -36.57 -4.65 -26.48
N ARG A 1152 -36.08 -5.61 -27.42
CA ARG A 1152 -36.81 -6.88 -27.61
C ARG A 1152 -36.01 -8.03 -27.00
N GLY A 1153 -36.68 -8.83 -26.29
CA GLY A 1153 -36.03 -10.01 -25.65
C GLY A 1153 -36.68 -11.32 -26.15
N PRO A 1154 -36.12 -12.48 -25.82
CA PRO A 1154 -36.36 -13.79 -26.44
C PRO A 1154 -37.81 -14.27 -26.21
N MET A 1155 -38.59 -13.45 -25.23
CA MET A 1155 -39.96 -13.97 -24.98
C MET A 1155 -40.93 -12.80 -24.93
N PRO A 1156 -41.45 -12.15 -26.01
CA PRO A 1156 -42.40 -11.04 -26.01
C PRO A 1156 -43.83 -11.51 -25.73
N VAL A 1157 -44.56 -10.71 -24.96
CA VAL A 1157 -45.91 -11.18 -24.59
C VAL A 1157 -46.90 -10.04 -24.81
N MET A 1158 -48.01 -10.45 -25.39
CA MET A 1158 -49.04 -9.43 -25.68
C MET A 1158 -49.91 -9.18 -24.45
N THR A 1159 -49.92 -7.87 -24.04
CA THR A 1159 -50.73 -7.51 -22.84
C THR A 1159 -51.72 -6.40 -23.21
N ASN A 1160 -52.58 -6.01 -22.15
CA ASN A 1160 -53.61 -4.98 -22.38
C ASN A 1160 -52.97 -3.59 -22.53
N ARG A 1161 -51.65 -3.47 -22.35
CA ARG A 1161 -50.86 -2.23 -22.49
C ARG A 1161 -50.03 -2.26 -23.77
N GLY A 1162 -50.48 -3.16 -24.67
CA GLY A 1162 -49.72 -3.38 -25.91
C GLY A 1162 -48.67 -4.48 -25.74
N THR A 1163 -47.91 -4.81 -26.87
CA THR A 1163 -46.97 -5.96 -26.79
C THR A 1163 -45.71 -5.57 -26.00
N ILE A 1164 -45.57 -6.32 -24.91
CA ILE A 1164 -44.32 -6.09 -24.14
C ILE A 1164 -43.20 -6.98 -24.69
N LEU A 1165 -42.15 -6.30 -25.05
CA LEU A 1165 -41.14 -6.99 -25.89
C LEU A 1165 -39.98 -7.47 -25.03
N SER A 1166 -39.95 -6.88 -23.87
CA SER A 1166 -38.90 -7.30 -22.91
C SER A 1166 -39.06 -6.51 -21.61
N LEU A 1167 -38.23 -6.84 -20.60
CA LEU A 1167 -38.40 -6.21 -19.26
C LEU A 1167 -38.02 -4.73 -19.30
N PRO A 1168 -37.02 -4.22 -20.12
CA PRO A 1168 -36.76 -2.78 -20.21
C PRO A 1168 -37.85 -2.04 -20.99
N ASP A 1169 -38.45 -2.83 -21.98
CA ASP A 1169 -39.59 -2.22 -22.71
C ASP A 1169 -40.83 -2.10 -21.82
N ALA A 1170 -40.94 -3.01 -20.96
CA ALA A 1170 -42.10 -2.98 -20.04
C ALA A 1170 -41.96 -1.88 -19.00
N ILE A 1171 -40.80 -1.50 -18.54
CA ILE A 1171 -40.50 -0.45 -17.55
C ILE A 1171 -40.59 0.93 -18.22
N ALA A 1172 -40.26 0.95 -19.50
CA ALA A 1172 -40.38 2.23 -20.25
C ALA A 1172 -41.86 2.56 -20.51
N GLN A 1173 -42.64 1.53 -20.80
CA GLN A 1173 -44.06 1.78 -21.09
C GLN A 1173 -44.83 2.17 -19.81
N VAL A 1174 -44.29 1.67 -18.62
CA VAL A 1174 -44.91 2.01 -17.31
C VAL A 1174 -44.45 3.42 -16.89
N MET A 1175 -43.27 3.82 -17.30
CA MET A 1175 -42.77 5.18 -16.97
C MET A 1175 -43.45 6.22 -17.86
N GLU A 1176 -43.70 5.74 -19.00
CA GLU A 1176 -44.43 6.65 -19.91
C GLU A 1176 -45.87 6.85 -19.45
N GLU A 1177 -46.48 5.77 -18.92
CA GLU A 1177 -47.86 5.87 -18.40
C GLU A 1177 -47.89 6.69 -17.10
N HIS A 1178 -46.86 6.60 -16.31
CA HIS A 1178 -46.76 7.23 -14.97
C HIS A 1178 -46.51 8.73 -15.12
N VAL A 1179 -45.94 9.17 -16.29
CA VAL A 1179 -45.62 10.60 -16.46
C VAL A 1179 -46.72 11.27 -17.29
N SER A 1180 -47.60 10.54 -17.99
CA SER A 1180 -48.65 11.08 -18.87
C SER A 1180 -50.02 10.94 -18.19
N GLY A 1181 -50.22 10.49 -16.87
CA GLY A 1181 -51.54 10.24 -16.26
C GLY A 1181 -51.92 11.38 -15.30
N PRO A 1182 -53.32 11.97 -15.06
CA PRO A 1182 -53.73 13.10 -14.20
C PRO A 1182 -53.35 12.84 -12.73
N SER A 1183 -52.41 13.74 -11.90
CA SER A 1183 -51.95 13.77 -10.49
C SER A 1183 -53.15 13.72 -9.52
N LEU A 1184 -53.75 12.57 -9.01
CA LEU A 1184 -54.78 12.46 -7.96
C LEU A 1184 -54.17 12.75 -6.57
N THR A 1185 -54.34 13.97 -5.85
CA THR A 1185 -54.21 14.48 -4.47
C THR A 1185 -54.38 13.35 -3.45
N SER A 1186 -53.28 13.18 -2.55
CA SER A 1186 -52.77 12.62 -1.29
C SER A 1186 -53.90 12.36 -0.28
N GLU A 1187 -55.08 11.69 -0.60
CA GLU A 1187 -55.88 11.14 0.51
C GLU A 1187 -56.21 9.68 0.23
N GLN A 1188 -55.28 8.75 0.07
CA GLN A 1188 -55.84 7.37 0.18
C GLN A 1188 -54.71 6.35 0.02
N ALA A 1189 -53.84 6.04 1.14
CA ALA A 1189 -54.06 4.61 1.47
C ALA A 1189 -52.72 3.97 1.90
N MET A 1190 -52.48 3.92 3.26
CA MET A 1190 -52.32 3.03 4.44
C MET A 1190 -51.68 1.70 4.02
N ALA A 1191 -50.35 1.39 4.67
CA ALA A 1191 -49.53 0.22 5.05
C ALA A 1191 -50.40 -1.04 5.20
N PRO A 1192 -49.83 -2.36 4.99
CA PRO A 1192 -49.24 -3.21 6.03
C PRO A 1192 -48.52 -4.43 5.44
N GLU A 1193 -47.41 -4.90 6.16
CA GLU A 1193 -47.04 -5.91 7.18
C GLU A 1193 -46.32 -7.10 6.51
N LEU A 1194 -45.03 -7.38 6.98
CA LEU A 1194 -44.08 -8.42 7.43
C LEU A 1194 -44.77 -9.78 7.61
N VAL A 1195 -44.36 -10.88 6.76
CA VAL A 1195 -44.44 -12.28 7.25
C VAL A 1195 -43.18 -13.02 6.82
N GLN A 1196 -42.26 -13.39 7.83
CA GLN A 1196 -41.27 -14.44 8.13
C GLN A 1196 -41.77 -15.83 7.73
N ALA A 1197 -40.79 -16.72 7.22
CA ALA A 1197 -39.99 -17.88 6.82
C ALA A 1197 -40.80 -19.18 6.88
N PRO A 1198 -40.32 -20.43 6.25
CA PRO A 1198 -39.32 -21.36 6.79
C PRO A 1198 -38.77 -22.31 5.71
N VAL A 1199 -37.40 -22.64 5.84
CA VAL A 1199 -36.41 -23.71 5.61
C VAL A 1199 -37.04 -25.09 5.82
N LYS A 1200 -36.79 -26.06 4.83
CA LYS A 1200 -36.69 -27.50 5.10
C LYS A 1200 -35.63 -28.13 4.19
N THR A 1201 -34.62 -28.86 4.81
CA THR A 1201 -33.67 -29.99 4.90
C THR A 1201 -34.23 -31.24 4.22
N ASN A 1202 -33.35 -31.98 3.42
CA ASN A 1202 -33.04 -33.42 3.58
C ASN A 1202 -32.09 -33.88 2.47
N GLU A 1203 -30.93 -34.53 2.87
CA GLU A 1203 -29.99 -35.66 2.97
C GLU A 1203 -30.31 -36.76 1.94
N ALA A 1204 -29.28 -37.37 1.22
CA ALA A 1204 -28.36 -38.53 1.25
C ALA A 1204 -28.39 -39.24 -0.11
N GLY A 1205 -27.20 -39.56 -0.74
CA GLY A 1205 -26.36 -40.78 -0.87
C GLY A 1205 -26.07 -41.08 -2.35
N GLN A 1206 -24.74 -41.21 -2.77
CA GLN A 1206 -23.88 -42.37 -3.08
C GLN A 1206 -23.24 -42.19 -4.46
N GLN A 1207 -21.91 -42.18 -4.51
CA GLN A 1207 -20.63 -42.58 -5.11
C GLN A 1207 -20.81 -43.30 -6.45
N THR A 1208 -20.16 -42.73 -7.62
CA THR A 1208 -19.33 -43.57 -8.52
C THR A 1208 -18.66 -42.65 -9.56
N GLN A 1209 -17.30 -42.43 -9.56
CA GLN A 1209 -16.57 -42.14 -10.82
C GLN A 1209 -16.18 -43.44 -11.52
N PRO A 1210 -15.85 -43.31 -12.97
CA PRO A 1210 -15.50 -42.36 -14.03
C PRO A 1210 -15.59 -42.99 -15.43
N ILE A 1211 -16.17 -42.11 -16.49
CA ILE A 1211 -15.51 -42.17 -17.81
C ILE A 1211 -15.90 -40.90 -18.59
N LYS A 1212 -15.02 -39.93 -18.87
CA LYS A 1212 -14.75 -38.80 -19.81
C LYS A 1212 -15.48 -38.99 -21.14
N SER A 1213 -16.88 -38.37 -21.20
CA SER A 1213 -17.51 -38.13 -22.53
C SER A 1213 -17.96 -36.67 -22.62
N ARG A 1214 -17.30 -35.86 -23.57
CA ARG A 1214 -17.66 -34.49 -24.03
C ARG A 1214 -19.15 -34.18 -23.80
N SER A 1215 -19.59 -33.04 -22.95
CA SER A 1215 -20.90 -32.58 -22.44
C SER A 1215 -21.60 -31.71 -23.50
N LEU A 1216 -22.96 -31.81 -23.68
CA LEU A 1216 -23.96 -31.08 -24.50
C LEU A 1216 -23.76 -29.57 -24.40
N ALA A 1217 -22.96 -29.15 -23.37
CA ALA A 1217 -22.58 -27.72 -23.21
C ALA A 1217 -21.47 -27.33 -24.18
N ASP A 1218 -20.84 -28.40 -24.63
CA ASP A 1218 -19.74 -28.12 -25.57
C ASP A 1218 -20.26 -27.85 -26.98
N PHE A 1219 -21.62 -27.99 -27.18
CA PHE A 1219 -22.24 -27.69 -28.50
C PHE A 1219 -23.24 -26.56 -28.33
N GLY A 1220 -23.25 -25.72 -27.17
CA GLY A 1220 -24.03 -24.49 -26.95
C GLY A 1220 -25.51 -24.80 -26.66
N MET A 1221 -25.79 -26.04 -26.20
CA MET A 1221 -27.19 -26.42 -25.94
C MET A 1221 -27.37 -26.68 -24.44
N MET A 1222 -28.70 -26.37 -23.92
CA MET A 1222 -29.00 -26.43 -22.47
C MET A 1222 -28.90 -27.88 -21.96
N PRO A 1223 -28.08 -28.08 -20.87
CA PRO A 1223 -27.78 -29.44 -20.41
C PRO A 1223 -28.79 -29.92 -19.36
N GLN A 1224 -29.81 -28.97 -19.03
CA GLN A 1224 -30.76 -29.44 -17.99
C GLN A 1224 -32.19 -29.36 -18.53
N CYS A 1225 -33.03 -30.39 -18.12
CA CYS A 1225 -34.42 -30.53 -18.64
C CYS A 1225 -35.31 -29.44 -18.04
N PRO A 1226 -35.97 -28.76 -18.73
CA PRO A 1226 -36.78 -27.62 -18.25
C PRO A 1226 -37.97 -28.09 -17.40
N ASP A 1227 -38.19 -29.33 -17.52
CA ASP A 1227 -39.40 -29.76 -16.76
C ASP A 1227 -38.99 -30.31 -15.39
N CYS A 1228 -37.88 -30.86 -15.37
CA CYS A 1228 -37.72 -31.47 -14.02
C CYS A 1228 -36.28 -31.26 -13.54
N GLY A 1229 -35.46 -30.74 -14.40
CA GLY A 1229 -34.14 -30.26 -13.96
C GLY A 1229 -33.08 -31.37 -14.03
N GLY A 1230 -33.56 -32.64 -14.54
CA GLY A 1230 -32.61 -33.76 -14.75
C GLY A 1230 -31.74 -33.56 -16.00
N ASN A 1231 -30.58 -34.35 -16.14
CA ASN A 1231 -29.62 -34.15 -17.25
C ASN A 1231 -30.19 -34.66 -18.58
N LEU A 1232 -30.03 -33.76 -19.62
CA LEU A 1232 -30.57 -34.13 -20.95
C LEU A 1232 -29.48 -34.82 -21.77
N VAL A 1233 -29.95 -35.90 -22.55
CA VAL A 1233 -28.95 -36.64 -23.36
C VAL A 1233 -29.38 -36.59 -24.82
N LEU A 1234 -28.33 -36.56 -25.69
CA LEU A 1234 -28.63 -36.48 -27.14
C LEU A 1234 -28.61 -37.88 -27.75
N GLN A 1235 -29.84 -38.26 -28.15
CA GLN A 1235 -29.90 -39.60 -28.79
C GLN A 1235 -30.74 -39.52 -30.07
N GLU A 1236 -30.08 -39.84 -31.19
CA GLU A 1236 -30.68 -39.94 -32.55
C GLU A 1236 -31.21 -38.57 -33.00
N GLY A 1237 -30.53 -37.41 -32.55
CA GLY A 1237 -30.81 -36.05 -33.08
C GLY A 1237 -31.93 -35.36 -32.29
N CYS A 1238 -32.30 -35.97 -31.13
CA CYS A 1238 -33.29 -35.34 -30.24
C CYS A 1238 -32.74 -35.29 -28.81
N MET A 1239 -33.14 -34.10 -28.16
CA MET A 1239 -32.78 -34.00 -26.72
C MET A 1239 -33.84 -34.68 -25.86
N ALA A 1240 -33.28 -35.55 -25.05
CA ALA A 1240 -34.29 -36.27 -24.25
C ALA A 1240 -33.82 -36.39 -22.80
N CYS A 1241 -34.95 -36.17 -21.92
CA CYS A 1241 -34.65 -36.33 -20.48
C CYS A 1241 -35.05 -37.72 -19.99
N LYS A 1242 -34.11 -38.46 -19.29
CA LYS A 1242 -34.42 -39.87 -18.91
C LYS A 1242 -35.16 -39.91 -17.57
N ASN A 1243 -35.19 -38.67 -16.93
CA ASN A 1243 -35.83 -38.63 -15.59
C ASN A 1243 -37.31 -38.27 -15.70
N CYS A 1244 -37.75 -37.54 -16.70
CA CYS A 1244 -39.18 -37.15 -16.65
C CYS A 1244 -39.81 -37.28 -18.03
N GLY A 1245 -38.91 -37.83 -19.03
CA GLY A 1245 -39.44 -38.28 -20.34
C GLY A 1245 -39.54 -37.10 -21.32
N PHE A 1246 -38.96 -35.97 -20.94
CA PHE A 1246 -38.94 -34.80 -21.84
C PHE A 1246 -38.03 -35.07 -23.05
N SER A 1247 -38.77 -34.88 -24.40
CA SER A 1247 -37.90 -35.00 -25.59
C SER A 1247 -38.20 -33.87 -26.58
N ARG A 1248 -37.11 -33.37 -27.15
CA ARG A 1248 -37.32 -32.35 -28.20
C ARG A 1248 -36.30 -32.53 -29.32
N CYS A 1249 -36.86 -32.82 -30.50
CA CYS A 1249 -35.96 -33.13 -31.63
C CYS A 1249 -35.83 -31.91 -32.55
N SER A 1250 -34.72 -31.51 -32.97
CA SER A 1250 -34.70 -30.40 -33.95
C SER A 1250 -35.43 -30.80 -35.25
#